data_AF-A0A538DQ17-F1
#
_entry.id   AF-A0A538DQ17-F1
#
_cell.length_a   1.000
_cell.length_b   1.000
_cell.length_c   1.000
_cell.angle_alpha   90.00
_cell.angle_beta   90.00
_cell.angle_gamma   90.00
#
_symmetry.space_group_name_H-M   'P 1'
#
loop_
_entity.id
_entity.type
_entity.pdbx_description
1 polymer ?
#
loop_
_entity_poly.entity_id
_entity_poly.type
_entity_poly.pdbx_seq_one_letter_code
_entity_poly.pdbx_strand_id
1 'polypeptide(L)'
;MLTVVEDADLDAIIASDRALGRRLAGPSGVVLTPDATDENVDSGPIGAPDSPRASDAAYVIYTSGSTGTPKGVVIEHRNVVNFFVAMDDVIRTDPPGVWMAVTSISFDISVLELLWTISRGYHVVVRPDAATARAATATAGSPTFSLFYFASAESDGASGYRLLLDGARFADDHGFEAVWTPERHFHAFGGIYPNPSVTSAAIAAVTSNIKIRAGSVVLPLHSPVRVAEEWAVVDNISNGRVAISVASGWQPNDFVLNVAGFEGARTKLDDDIDALRRLWRGETVSLPGPLGPVDVRTFPRPRQPELPLWLTSAGSLETFERAGRLGCNLLTHLLGQSIEQVRVKITAYRAARRAAGHRGDGRVTLMLHTFLSDDRAAAREAARPALTGYLRSATSLLKDMASAFPTMRNAGADADEYFRSLSAAELDELLLAATDRYMDTSGLFGTVDDAQALVLDAVAAGVDEIACLVDFGVDAELVRGGFAQIATLKHRVEAHFGADSVDTTDMSVAGLIHAEHATHLQCTPSMLAMLVADPTDAAALGKLEHVLIGGEAFTPALADETLGLLTGRLTNMYGPTETTVWSLVHEVERSDVIPIGRPIANTTVHIVDATGAPTPVGVAGELLIGGAGVTRGYHNRPELTADRFIDHPLWGRVYATGDRATVQSNGVVEFGGRRATASNSARSRPRSKTTSR
;
A
#
# COMPACT_ATOMS: atom_id res chain seq x y z
N MET A 1 3.88 16.36 -11.66
CA MET A 1 2.46 15.93 -11.68
C MET A 1 1.51 17.11 -11.79
N LEU A 2 1.51 18.08 -10.87
CA LEU A 2 0.67 19.29 -10.98
C LEU A 2 0.84 20.03 -12.32
N THR A 3 2.08 20.27 -12.76
CA THR A 3 2.37 20.88 -14.07
C THR A 3 1.83 20.09 -15.27
N VAL A 4 1.71 18.75 -15.14
CA VAL A 4 1.13 17.91 -16.20
C VAL A 4 -0.39 18.05 -16.22
N VAL A 5 -1.02 18.04 -15.03
CA VAL A 5 -2.47 18.24 -14.89
C VAL A 5 -2.89 19.62 -15.39
N GLU A 6 -2.11 20.66 -15.05
CA GLU A 6 -2.33 22.02 -15.52
C GLU A 6 -2.15 22.16 -17.05
N ASP A 7 -1.13 21.51 -17.63
CA ASP A 7 -0.87 21.57 -19.08
C ASP A 7 -1.91 20.79 -19.89
N ALA A 8 -2.41 19.67 -19.35
CA ALA A 8 -3.34 18.75 -20.01
C ALA A 8 -4.81 19.21 -20.01
N ASP A 9 -5.16 20.22 -19.19
CA ASP A 9 -6.51 20.80 -19.09
C ASP A 9 -7.61 19.73 -18.94
N LEU A 10 -7.46 18.87 -17.92
CA LEU A 10 -8.27 17.66 -17.76
C LEU A 10 -9.67 17.95 -17.18
N ASP A 11 -10.72 17.49 -17.86
CA ASP A 11 -12.10 17.50 -17.34
C ASP A 11 -12.32 16.45 -16.23
N ALA A 12 -11.57 15.34 -16.30
CA ALA A 12 -11.69 14.21 -15.37
C ALA A 12 -10.33 13.56 -15.09
N ILE A 13 -10.17 13.03 -13.87
CA ILE A 13 -8.99 12.28 -13.43
C ILE A 13 -9.43 10.91 -12.93
N ILE A 14 -8.82 9.86 -13.46
CA ILE A 14 -8.95 8.51 -12.92
C ILE A 14 -7.82 8.28 -11.91
N ALA A 15 -8.15 7.96 -10.66
CA ALA A 15 -7.18 7.74 -9.59
C ALA A 15 -7.61 6.57 -8.69
N SER A 16 -6.66 5.73 -8.26
CA SER A 16 -6.91 4.69 -7.26
C SER A 16 -7.15 5.24 -5.86
N ASP A 17 -6.64 6.44 -5.56
CA ASP A 17 -6.88 7.19 -4.33
C ASP A 17 -7.73 8.43 -4.64
N ARG A 18 -8.98 8.43 -4.15
CA ARG A 18 -9.95 9.52 -4.35
C ARG A 18 -9.49 10.84 -3.74
N ALA A 19 -8.75 10.83 -2.63
CA ALA A 19 -8.23 12.04 -2.00
C ALA A 19 -7.10 12.66 -2.82
N LEU A 20 -6.17 11.83 -3.32
CA LEU A 20 -5.15 12.28 -4.26
C LEU A 20 -5.77 12.83 -5.54
N GLY A 21 -6.75 12.12 -6.11
CA GLY A 21 -7.50 12.55 -7.29
C GLY A 21 -8.14 13.92 -7.08
N ARG A 22 -8.82 14.14 -5.96
CA ARG A 22 -9.44 15.46 -5.64
C ARG A 22 -8.43 16.57 -5.47
N ARG A 23 -7.27 16.29 -4.89
CA ARG A 23 -6.21 17.29 -4.73
C ARG A 23 -5.65 17.74 -6.09
N LEU A 24 -5.60 16.83 -7.05
CA LEU A 24 -5.10 17.11 -8.41
C LEU A 24 -6.15 17.75 -9.30
N ALA A 25 -7.40 17.27 -9.23
CA ALA A 25 -8.53 17.77 -10.05
C ALA A 25 -9.02 19.16 -9.60
N GLY A 26 -8.70 19.57 -8.37
CA GLY A 26 -9.22 20.79 -7.78
C GLY A 26 -10.71 20.70 -7.42
N PRO A 27 -11.36 21.82 -7.04
CA PRO A 27 -12.74 21.81 -6.53
C PRO A 27 -13.81 21.41 -7.55
N SER A 28 -13.52 21.55 -8.86
CA SER A 28 -14.49 21.41 -9.96
C SER A 28 -14.19 20.25 -10.91
N GLY A 29 -13.06 19.55 -10.79
CA GLY A 29 -12.71 18.43 -11.65
C GLY A 29 -13.34 17.11 -11.20
N VAL A 30 -13.74 16.27 -12.16
CA VAL A 30 -14.35 14.96 -11.89
C VAL A 30 -13.26 13.96 -11.50
N VAL A 31 -13.46 13.23 -10.40
CA VAL A 31 -12.53 12.17 -9.97
C VAL A 31 -13.24 10.82 -10.04
N LEU A 32 -12.72 9.94 -10.88
CA LEU A 32 -13.20 8.57 -11.05
C LEU A 32 -12.24 7.62 -10.33
N THR A 33 -12.79 6.75 -9.49
CA THR A 33 -12.06 5.66 -8.85
C THR A 33 -12.41 4.35 -9.56
N PRO A 34 -11.44 3.59 -10.08
CA PRO A 34 -11.69 2.25 -10.60
C PRO A 34 -12.41 1.40 -9.54
N ASP A 35 -13.39 0.60 -9.96
CA ASP A 35 -14.17 -0.31 -9.11
C ASP A 35 -15.07 0.32 -8.03
N ALA A 36 -15.14 1.66 -7.94
CA ALA A 36 -16.14 2.32 -7.13
C ALA A 36 -17.50 2.31 -7.84
N THR A 37 -18.51 1.68 -7.23
CA THR A 37 -19.92 1.91 -7.60
C THR A 37 -20.32 3.30 -7.10
N ASP A 38 -19.87 4.36 -7.78
CA ASP A 38 -20.24 5.73 -7.41
C ASP A 38 -21.73 5.95 -7.76
N GLU A 39 -22.55 6.25 -6.75
CA GLU A 39 -24.00 6.55 -6.89
C GLU A 39 -24.28 7.78 -7.79
N ASN A 40 -23.24 8.53 -8.17
CA ASN A 40 -23.31 9.70 -9.05
C ASN A 40 -23.00 9.39 -10.53
N VAL A 41 -22.69 8.14 -10.89
CA VAL A 41 -22.63 7.77 -12.31
C VAL A 41 -24.06 7.58 -12.79
N ASP A 42 -24.53 8.50 -13.64
CA ASP A 42 -25.85 8.42 -14.26
C ASP A 42 -26.02 7.05 -14.92
N SER A 43 -26.92 6.22 -14.36
CA SER A 43 -27.18 4.85 -14.81
C SER A 43 -28.09 4.81 -16.04
N GLY A 44 -28.37 5.97 -16.64
CA GLY A 44 -28.99 6.06 -17.95
C GLY A 44 -28.20 5.28 -19.00
N PRO A 45 -28.86 4.81 -20.08
CA PRO A 45 -28.16 4.15 -21.17
C PRO A 45 -27.14 5.11 -21.77
N ILE A 46 -25.86 4.87 -21.49
CA ILE A 46 -24.75 5.52 -22.18
C ILE A 46 -24.86 5.05 -23.64
N GLY A 47 -25.36 5.91 -24.51
CA GLY A 47 -25.29 5.66 -25.95
C GLY A 47 -23.85 5.37 -26.32
N ALA A 48 -23.63 4.43 -27.25
CA ALA A 48 -22.28 4.14 -27.71
C ALA A 48 -21.61 5.47 -28.12
N PRO A 49 -20.40 5.79 -27.61
CA PRO A 49 -19.72 7.01 -28.02
C PRO A 49 -19.56 7.02 -29.53
N ASP A 50 -19.60 8.21 -30.13
CA ASP A 50 -19.32 8.35 -31.55
C ASP A 50 -17.98 7.67 -31.88
N SER A 51 -17.96 6.92 -32.98
CA SER A 51 -16.72 6.24 -33.40
C SER A 51 -15.63 7.29 -33.68
N PRO A 52 -14.44 7.16 -33.09
CA PRO A 52 -13.38 8.14 -33.29
C PRO A 52 -12.90 8.13 -34.75
N ARG A 53 -12.52 9.30 -35.26
CA ARG A 53 -11.85 9.42 -36.55
C ARG A 53 -10.38 9.04 -36.41
N ALA A 54 -9.76 8.60 -37.50
CA ALA A 54 -8.34 8.28 -37.54
C ALA A 54 -7.43 9.46 -37.12
N SER A 55 -7.92 10.69 -37.30
CA SER A 55 -7.26 11.94 -36.91
C SER A 55 -7.42 12.29 -35.44
N ASP A 56 -8.33 11.67 -34.71
CA ASP A 56 -8.62 12.06 -33.33
C ASP A 56 -7.48 11.59 -32.41
N ALA A 57 -7.29 12.32 -31.31
CA ALA A 57 -6.24 11.97 -30.35
C ALA A 57 -6.64 10.66 -29.65
N ALA A 58 -5.75 9.66 -29.70
CA ALA A 58 -5.92 8.39 -28.99
C ALA A 58 -5.41 8.50 -27.55
N TYR A 59 -4.23 9.11 -27.37
CA TYR A 59 -3.68 9.39 -26.05
C TYR A 59 -2.62 10.51 -26.11
N VAL A 60 -2.28 11.05 -24.94
CA VAL A 60 -1.18 11.99 -24.75
C VAL A 60 -0.21 11.40 -23.74
N ILE A 61 1.08 11.28 -24.10
CA ILE A 61 2.14 10.85 -23.17
C ILE A 61 3.07 12.02 -22.89
N TYR A 62 3.31 12.27 -21.62
CA TYR A 62 4.20 13.33 -21.16
C TYR A 62 5.63 12.83 -21.07
N THR A 63 6.54 13.50 -21.77
CA THR A 63 7.98 13.21 -21.75
C THR A 63 8.75 14.30 -21.00
N SER A 64 9.89 13.97 -20.40
CA SER A 64 10.78 14.96 -19.79
C SER A 64 11.39 15.83 -20.90
N GLY A 65 10.91 17.06 -21.07
CA GLY A 65 11.51 18.00 -22.03
C GLY A 65 12.99 18.27 -21.69
N SER A 66 13.80 18.56 -22.70
CA SER A 66 15.22 18.94 -22.52
C SER A 66 15.42 20.21 -21.68
N THR A 67 14.34 20.98 -21.46
CA THR A 67 14.28 22.19 -20.64
C THR A 67 13.83 21.92 -19.19
N GLY A 68 13.58 20.67 -18.82
CA GLY A 68 13.07 20.27 -17.49
C GLY A 68 11.55 20.41 -17.31
N THR A 69 10.85 21.03 -18.25
CA THR A 69 9.38 21.09 -18.26
C THR A 69 8.82 19.89 -19.03
N PRO A 70 7.86 19.13 -18.47
CA PRO A 70 7.17 18.07 -19.21
C PRO A 70 6.50 18.60 -20.48
N LYS A 71 6.50 17.79 -21.54
CA LYS A 71 5.82 18.08 -22.82
C LYS A 71 4.94 16.89 -23.20
N GLY A 72 3.64 17.14 -23.41
CA GLY A 72 2.70 16.10 -23.83
C GLY A 72 2.81 15.87 -25.33
N VAL A 73 3.15 14.66 -25.77
CA VAL A 73 3.11 14.29 -27.20
C VAL A 73 1.71 13.76 -27.52
N VAL A 74 1.08 14.29 -28.56
CA VAL A 74 -0.29 13.92 -28.95
C VAL A 74 -0.26 12.84 -30.03
N ILE A 75 -0.67 11.62 -29.68
CA ILE A 75 -0.72 10.47 -30.57
C ILE A 75 -2.16 10.33 -31.11
N GLU A 76 -2.30 10.17 -32.42
CA GLU A 76 -3.61 9.95 -33.06
C GLU A 76 -3.91 8.47 -33.24
N HIS A 77 -5.19 8.09 -33.38
CA HIS A 77 -5.60 6.71 -33.64
C HIS A 77 -4.88 6.11 -34.87
N ARG A 78 -4.69 6.87 -35.94
CA ARG A 78 -3.95 6.41 -37.13
C ARG A 78 -2.50 6.01 -36.81
N ASN A 79 -1.87 6.70 -35.86
CA ASN A 79 -0.49 6.45 -35.50
C ASN A 79 -0.39 5.11 -34.76
N VAL A 80 -1.29 4.87 -33.80
CA VAL A 80 -1.36 3.61 -33.03
C VAL A 80 -1.63 2.42 -33.95
N VAL A 81 -2.64 2.53 -34.83
CA VAL A 81 -2.99 1.45 -35.77
C VAL A 81 -1.83 1.16 -36.72
N ASN A 82 -1.18 2.20 -37.25
CA ASN A 82 -0.01 2.02 -38.11
C ASN A 82 1.13 1.30 -37.37
N PHE A 83 1.43 1.73 -36.14
CA PHE A 83 2.45 1.11 -35.30
C PHE A 83 2.14 -0.37 -35.03
N PHE A 84 0.88 -0.71 -34.75
CA PHE A 84 0.48 -2.10 -34.51
C PHE A 84 0.67 -2.98 -35.75
N VAL A 85 0.23 -2.51 -36.91
CA VAL A 85 0.44 -3.22 -38.17
C VAL A 85 1.93 -3.41 -38.45
N ALA A 86 2.75 -2.41 -38.15
CA ALA A 86 4.19 -2.51 -38.31
C ALA A 86 4.85 -3.51 -37.33
N MET A 87 4.33 -3.65 -36.11
CA MET A 87 4.81 -4.63 -35.13
C MET A 87 4.36 -6.06 -35.44
N ASP A 88 3.26 -6.25 -36.17
CA ASP A 88 2.82 -7.56 -36.65
C ASP A 88 3.86 -8.23 -37.59
N ASP A 89 4.72 -7.44 -38.26
CA ASP A 89 5.83 -7.93 -39.07
C ASP A 89 7.10 -8.26 -38.25
N VAL A 90 7.22 -7.72 -37.04
CA VAL A 90 8.40 -7.85 -36.18
C VAL A 90 8.22 -8.99 -35.18
N ILE A 91 7.03 -9.08 -34.59
CA ILE A 91 6.67 -9.99 -33.52
C ILE A 91 5.62 -10.97 -34.05
N ARG A 92 5.83 -12.26 -33.80
CA ARG A 92 4.96 -13.32 -34.30
C ARG A 92 3.59 -13.31 -33.60
N THR A 93 2.49 -13.23 -34.33
CA THR A 93 1.14 -13.11 -33.75
C THR A 93 0.33 -14.41 -33.64
N ASP A 94 0.75 -15.50 -34.29
CA ASP A 94 0.01 -16.78 -34.30
C ASP A 94 0.92 -18.02 -34.10
N PRO A 95 0.72 -18.81 -33.02
CA PRO A 95 -0.18 -18.52 -31.90
C PRO A 95 0.35 -17.35 -31.05
N PRO A 96 -0.51 -16.60 -30.37
CA PRO A 96 -0.08 -15.56 -29.43
C PRO A 96 0.61 -16.18 -28.21
N GLY A 97 1.60 -15.47 -27.66
CA GLY A 97 2.39 -15.93 -26.52
C GLY A 97 1.95 -15.32 -25.18
N VAL A 98 2.82 -15.47 -24.18
CA VAL A 98 2.76 -14.79 -22.89
C VAL A 98 3.77 -13.64 -22.86
N TRP A 99 3.29 -12.41 -22.69
CA TRP A 99 4.09 -11.19 -22.66
C TRP A 99 4.30 -10.70 -21.23
N MET A 100 5.56 -10.47 -20.85
CA MET A 100 5.92 -9.89 -19.57
C MET A 100 5.97 -8.35 -19.68
N ALA A 101 4.94 -7.67 -19.18
CA ALA A 101 4.84 -6.22 -19.14
C ALA A 101 5.53 -5.68 -17.89
N VAL A 102 6.67 -5.01 -18.09
CA VAL A 102 7.54 -4.53 -17.00
C VAL A 102 7.68 -3.01 -16.99
N THR A 103 7.15 -2.34 -18.01
CA THR A 103 7.31 -0.92 -18.19
C THR A 103 6.12 -0.14 -17.61
N SER A 104 6.41 0.98 -16.94
CA SER A 104 5.38 1.88 -16.42
C SER A 104 4.44 2.36 -17.54
N ILE A 105 3.14 2.43 -17.24
CA ILE A 105 2.11 3.01 -18.13
C ILE A 105 2.35 4.49 -18.47
N SER A 106 3.26 5.15 -17.74
CA SER A 106 3.65 6.55 -18.02
C SER A 106 4.71 6.65 -19.13
N PHE A 107 5.22 5.52 -19.61
CA PHE A 107 6.18 5.44 -20.70
C PHE A 107 5.54 4.78 -21.93
N ASP A 108 5.86 5.28 -23.12
CA ASP A 108 5.18 4.92 -24.37
C ASP A 108 5.41 3.48 -24.82
N ILE A 109 6.52 2.85 -24.42
CA ILE A 109 6.77 1.42 -24.54
C ILE A 109 5.59 0.57 -24.06
N SER A 110 4.91 0.99 -22.98
CA SER A 110 3.76 0.25 -22.42
C SER A 110 2.62 0.06 -23.44
N VAL A 111 2.53 0.90 -24.47
CA VAL A 111 1.53 0.79 -25.54
C VAL A 111 1.73 -0.49 -26.35
N LEU A 112 2.98 -0.89 -26.60
CA LEU A 112 3.28 -2.17 -27.22
C LEU A 112 3.01 -3.32 -26.23
N GLU A 113 3.49 -3.20 -24.99
CA GLU A 113 3.35 -4.27 -23.99
C GLU A 113 1.91 -4.58 -23.60
N LEU A 114 1.01 -3.59 -23.68
CA LEU A 114 -0.38 -3.72 -23.23
C LEU A 114 -1.37 -3.69 -24.40
N LEU A 115 -1.37 -2.64 -25.21
CA LEU A 115 -2.45 -2.43 -26.17
C LEU A 115 -2.29 -3.28 -27.43
N TRP A 116 -1.06 -3.39 -27.96
CA TRP A 116 -0.78 -4.27 -29.11
C TRP A 116 -1.02 -5.73 -28.73
N THR A 117 -0.40 -6.20 -27.65
CA THR A 117 -0.52 -7.58 -27.15
C THR A 117 -1.97 -8.02 -26.94
N ILE A 118 -2.75 -7.27 -26.16
CA ILE A 118 -4.17 -7.60 -25.88
C ILE A 118 -4.98 -7.63 -27.18
N SER A 119 -4.72 -6.71 -28.11
CA SER A 119 -5.44 -6.68 -29.39
C SER A 119 -5.12 -7.86 -30.32
N ARG A 120 -4.03 -8.61 -30.05
CA ARG A 120 -3.61 -9.81 -30.80
C ARG A 120 -3.84 -11.11 -30.02
N GLY A 121 -4.43 -11.04 -28.83
CA GLY A 121 -4.76 -12.22 -28.02
C GLY A 121 -3.62 -12.77 -27.17
N TYR A 122 -2.54 -12.00 -26.94
CA TYR A 122 -1.50 -12.37 -25.99
C TYR A 122 -2.03 -12.39 -24.56
N HIS A 123 -1.51 -13.31 -23.74
CA HIS A 123 -1.63 -13.22 -22.30
C HIS A 123 -0.60 -12.21 -21.78
N VAL A 124 -1.04 -11.17 -21.07
CA VAL A 124 -0.15 -10.13 -20.55
C VAL A 124 0.00 -10.27 -19.04
N VAL A 125 1.22 -10.55 -18.60
CA VAL A 125 1.60 -10.60 -17.19
C VAL A 125 2.11 -9.20 -16.81
N VAL A 126 1.38 -8.49 -15.95
CA VAL A 126 1.75 -7.13 -15.54
C VAL A 126 2.55 -7.19 -14.24
N ARG A 127 3.80 -6.71 -14.28
CA ARG A 127 4.63 -6.61 -13.08
C ARG A 127 4.04 -5.53 -12.15
N PRO A 128 3.83 -5.82 -10.85
CA PRO A 128 3.51 -4.78 -9.89
C PRO A 128 4.66 -3.77 -9.80
N ASP A 129 4.34 -2.47 -9.86
CA ASP A 129 5.33 -1.42 -9.69
C ASP A 129 5.92 -1.45 -8.27
N ALA A 130 7.12 -0.92 -8.01
CA ALA A 130 7.76 -0.99 -6.69
C ALA A 130 6.92 -0.38 -5.55
N ALA A 131 5.98 0.53 -5.87
CA ALA A 131 5.01 1.11 -4.93
C ALA A 131 3.84 0.15 -4.62
N THR A 132 3.32 -0.57 -5.61
CA THR A 132 2.30 -1.62 -5.46
C THR A 132 2.91 -2.89 -4.87
N ALA A 133 4.13 -3.23 -5.27
CA ALA A 133 4.96 -4.23 -4.64
C ALA A 133 5.21 -3.86 -3.19
N ARG A 134 5.55 -2.61 -2.81
CA ARG A 134 5.64 -2.25 -1.37
C ARG A 134 4.33 -2.37 -0.60
N ALA A 135 3.18 -2.22 -1.26
CA ALA A 135 1.88 -2.54 -0.66
C ALA A 135 1.67 -4.07 -0.52
N ALA A 136 2.21 -4.87 -1.46
CA ALA A 136 2.17 -6.33 -1.46
C ALA A 136 3.33 -7.02 -0.70
N THR A 137 4.44 -6.35 -0.47
CA THR A 137 5.71 -6.86 0.09
C THR A 137 6.02 -6.23 1.44
N ALA A 138 5.08 -5.51 2.04
CA ALA A 138 5.16 -5.09 3.44
C ALA A 138 4.86 -6.28 4.36
N THR A 139 5.70 -7.33 4.34
CA THR A 139 5.99 -8.33 5.40
C THR A 139 4.87 -8.88 6.31
N ALA A 140 3.61 -8.61 6.05
CA ALA A 140 2.50 -9.10 6.84
C ALA A 140 2.06 -10.42 6.20
N GLY A 141 2.39 -11.53 6.86
CA GLY A 141 1.50 -12.68 6.74
C GLY A 141 0.07 -12.24 7.06
N SER A 142 -0.92 -12.98 6.57
CA SER A 142 -2.35 -12.68 6.83
C SER A 142 -2.55 -12.18 8.28
N PRO A 143 -3.28 -11.07 8.50
CA PRO A 143 -3.53 -10.58 9.84
C PRO A 143 -4.20 -11.69 10.65
N THR A 144 -3.80 -11.78 11.91
CA THR A 144 -4.47 -12.69 12.84
C THR A 144 -5.71 -12.05 13.44
N PHE A 145 -6.70 -12.87 13.78
CA PHE A 145 -7.94 -12.42 14.43
C PHE A 145 -8.03 -12.96 15.84
N SER A 146 -8.50 -12.12 16.76
CA SER A 146 -8.66 -12.44 18.18
C SER A 146 -10.00 -11.91 18.70
N LEU A 147 -10.52 -12.51 19.76
CA LEU A 147 -11.64 -11.94 20.51
C LEU A 147 -11.12 -11.08 21.66
N PHE A 148 -11.81 -9.98 21.96
CA PHE A 148 -11.49 -9.06 23.04
C PHE A 148 -12.72 -8.82 23.91
N TYR A 149 -12.51 -8.77 25.22
CA TYR A 149 -13.58 -8.62 26.20
C TYR A 149 -13.40 -7.35 27.07
N PHE A 150 -14.53 -6.81 27.53
CA PHE A 150 -14.69 -5.55 28.24
C PHE A 150 -15.89 -5.60 29.22
N ALA A 151 -16.99 -6.25 28.85
CA ALA A 151 -18.25 -6.43 29.60
C ALA A 151 -18.94 -5.12 30.01
N SER A 152 -19.34 -4.31 29.05
CA SER A 152 -19.86 -2.96 29.30
C SER A 152 -21.33 -2.88 29.81
N ALA A 153 -21.98 -4.00 30.13
CA ALA A 153 -23.35 -4.00 30.64
C ALA A 153 -23.42 -4.61 32.05
N GLU A 154 -24.42 -4.19 32.83
CA GLU A 154 -24.79 -4.87 34.08
C GLU A 154 -25.16 -6.32 33.75
N SER A 155 -24.30 -7.26 34.14
CA SER A 155 -24.61 -8.69 34.10
C SER A 155 -24.84 -9.19 35.51
N ASP A 156 -25.69 -10.20 35.66
CA ASP A 156 -25.91 -10.94 36.91
C ASP A 156 -24.68 -11.78 37.37
N GLY A 157 -23.48 -11.47 36.88
CA GLY A 157 -22.22 -12.12 37.17
C GLY A 157 -22.06 -13.48 36.48
N ALA A 158 -23.08 -14.34 36.51
CA ALA A 158 -23.01 -15.69 35.96
C ALA A 158 -23.15 -15.72 34.42
N SER A 159 -24.03 -14.89 33.85
CA SER A 159 -24.21 -14.81 32.39
C SER A 159 -23.01 -14.18 31.68
N GLY A 160 -22.34 -13.20 32.31
CA GLY A 160 -21.21 -12.48 31.72
C GLY A 160 -20.00 -13.37 31.42
N TYR A 161 -19.58 -14.21 32.38
CA TYR A 161 -18.48 -15.16 32.14
C TYR A 161 -18.87 -16.30 31.19
N ARG A 162 -20.16 -16.62 31.05
CA ARG A 162 -20.59 -17.61 30.07
C ARG A 162 -20.30 -17.15 28.65
N LEU A 163 -20.58 -15.89 28.30
CA LEU A 163 -20.23 -15.33 27.00
C LEU A 163 -18.72 -15.37 26.75
N LEU A 164 -17.91 -15.08 27.78
CA LEU A 164 -16.45 -15.20 27.71
C LEU A 164 -16.00 -16.63 27.42
N LEU A 165 -16.48 -17.60 28.20
CA LEU A 165 -16.05 -19.00 28.08
C LEU A 165 -16.56 -19.65 26.79
N ASP A 166 -17.80 -19.39 26.40
CA ASP A 166 -18.40 -19.89 25.16
C ASP A 166 -17.70 -19.28 23.93
N GLY A 167 -17.43 -17.97 23.96
CA GLY A 167 -16.67 -17.32 22.89
C GLY A 167 -15.20 -17.75 22.83
N ALA A 168 -14.56 -18.01 23.97
CA ALA A 168 -13.20 -18.55 24.00
C ALA A 168 -13.11 -19.96 23.38
N ARG A 169 -14.08 -20.84 23.66
CA ARG A 169 -14.18 -22.17 23.02
C ARG A 169 -14.41 -22.05 21.52
N PHE A 170 -15.36 -21.19 21.13
CA PHE A 170 -15.62 -20.93 19.72
C PHE A 170 -14.35 -20.47 19.00
N ALA A 171 -13.65 -19.48 19.56
CA ALA A 171 -12.44 -18.92 18.99
C ALA A 171 -11.32 -19.97 18.87
N ASP A 172 -11.16 -20.83 19.88
CA ASP A 172 -10.22 -21.96 19.88
C ASP A 172 -10.53 -22.97 18.77
N ASP A 173 -11.81 -23.32 18.57
CA ASP A 173 -12.28 -24.26 17.55
C ASP A 173 -12.21 -23.69 16.12
N HIS A 174 -12.18 -22.37 15.97
CA HIS A 174 -12.21 -21.67 14.67
C HIS A 174 -10.87 -20.98 14.32
N GLY A 175 -9.79 -21.38 15.01
CA GLY A 175 -8.43 -20.96 14.68
C GLY A 175 -8.14 -19.48 14.88
N PHE A 176 -8.84 -18.82 15.82
CA PHE A 176 -8.47 -17.48 16.25
C PHE A 176 -7.14 -17.51 17.02
N GLU A 177 -6.40 -16.40 16.92
CA GLU A 177 -5.07 -16.27 17.51
C GLU A 177 -5.13 -16.14 19.04
N ALA A 178 -6.02 -15.29 19.55
CA ALA A 178 -6.09 -15.04 20.99
C ALA A 178 -7.49 -14.69 21.52
N VAL A 179 -7.63 -14.82 22.83
CA VAL A 179 -8.66 -14.15 23.64
C VAL A 179 -8.00 -13.13 24.56
N TRP A 180 -8.49 -11.90 24.53
CA TRP A 180 -8.01 -10.80 25.36
C TRP A 180 -8.99 -10.50 26.50
N THR A 181 -8.52 -10.60 27.74
CA THR A 181 -9.29 -10.28 28.96
C THR A 181 -8.84 -8.96 29.57
N PRO A 182 -9.77 -8.09 30.01
CA PRO A 182 -9.42 -6.76 30.52
C PRO A 182 -9.16 -6.78 32.03
N GLU A 183 -8.81 -5.61 32.58
CA GLU A 183 -8.82 -5.32 34.01
C GLU A 183 -9.67 -4.07 34.27
N ARG A 184 -10.64 -4.14 35.18
CA ARG A 184 -11.44 -2.99 35.63
C ARG A 184 -11.98 -3.13 37.06
N HIS A 185 -12.11 -1.99 37.73
CA HIS A 185 -12.48 -1.92 39.14
C HIS A 185 -13.64 -0.95 39.42
N PHE A 186 -14.38 -1.22 40.49
CA PHE A 186 -15.32 -0.30 41.16
C PHE A 186 -16.48 0.27 40.33
N HIS A 187 -16.75 -0.28 39.14
CA HIS A 187 -17.86 0.13 38.28
C HIS A 187 -18.63 -1.10 37.77
N ALA A 188 -19.96 -1.03 37.74
CA ALA A 188 -20.80 -2.11 37.20
C ALA A 188 -20.52 -2.37 35.71
N PHE A 189 -20.12 -1.31 34.99
CA PHE A 189 -19.62 -1.32 33.63
C PHE A 189 -18.21 -1.96 33.57
N GLY A 190 -18.12 -3.21 33.09
CA GLY A 190 -16.88 -3.97 33.02
C GLY A 190 -16.40 -4.56 34.35
N GLY A 191 -17.23 -4.47 35.40
CA GLY A 191 -16.87 -4.83 36.77
C GLY A 191 -16.69 -6.33 37.02
N ILE A 192 -17.04 -7.18 36.05
CA ILE A 192 -16.79 -8.63 36.15
C ILE A 192 -15.34 -9.00 35.84
N TYR A 193 -14.46 -8.04 35.54
CA TYR A 193 -13.06 -8.34 35.21
C TYR A 193 -12.05 -7.62 36.13
N PRO A 194 -12.06 -7.86 37.45
CA PRO A 194 -11.14 -7.20 38.38
C PRO A 194 -9.70 -7.73 38.30
N ASN A 195 -9.50 -8.96 37.85
CA ASN A 195 -8.16 -9.53 37.66
C ASN A 195 -8.12 -10.41 36.40
N PRO A 196 -7.39 -10.01 35.35
CA PRO A 196 -7.31 -10.77 34.11
C PRO A 196 -6.60 -12.12 34.26
N SER A 197 -5.73 -12.32 35.27
CA SER A 197 -5.06 -13.62 35.47
C SER A 197 -6.05 -14.72 35.88
N VAL A 198 -7.06 -14.36 36.68
CA VAL A 198 -8.09 -15.29 37.18
C VAL A 198 -8.99 -15.76 36.04
N THR A 199 -9.49 -14.83 35.23
CA THR A 199 -10.31 -15.19 34.05
C THR A 199 -9.48 -15.94 33.01
N SER A 200 -8.22 -15.56 32.82
CA SER A 200 -7.29 -16.28 31.95
C SER A 200 -7.02 -17.71 32.40
N ALA A 201 -6.94 -17.98 33.72
CA ALA A 201 -6.83 -19.34 34.24
C ALA A 201 -8.08 -20.19 33.92
N ALA A 202 -9.27 -19.60 33.97
CA ALA A 202 -10.51 -20.28 33.59
C ALA A 202 -10.54 -20.59 32.08
N ILE A 203 -10.12 -19.65 31.23
CA ILE A 203 -9.98 -19.86 29.77
C ILE A 203 -8.96 -20.97 29.48
N ALA A 204 -7.83 -20.98 30.19
CA ALA A 204 -6.79 -22.00 30.05
C ALA A 204 -7.32 -23.41 30.31
N ALA A 205 -8.25 -23.56 31.25
CA ALA A 205 -8.85 -24.84 31.60
C ALA A 205 -9.88 -25.35 30.57
N VAL A 206 -10.40 -24.48 29.68
CA VAL A 206 -11.46 -24.84 28.72
C VAL A 206 -11.05 -24.72 27.26
N THR A 207 -9.79 -24.39 26.97
CA THR A 207 -9.24 -24.21 25.62
C THR A 207 -7.90 -24.94 25.47
N SER A 208 -7.53 -25.26 24.24
CA SER A 208 -6.34 -26.07 23.93
C SER A 208 -5.26 -25.33 23.15
N ASN A 209 -5.63 -24.46 22.20
CA ASN A 209 -4.70 -23.89 21.21
C ASN A 209 -4.56 -22.37 21.31
N ILE A 210 -5.68 -21.67 21.50
CA ILE A 210 -5.78 -20.21 21.44
C ILE A 210 -4.87 -19.54 22.48
N LYS A 211 -4.24 -18.41 22.12
CA LYS A 211 -3.44 -17.63 23.07
C LYS A 211 -4.34 -16.91 24.06
N ILE A 212 -3.85 -16.73 25.28
CA ILE A 212 -4.62 -16.13 26.38
C ILE A 212 -3.90 -14.86 26.80
N ARG A 213 -4.56 -13.71 26.62
CA ARG A 213 -3.90 -12.40 26.72
C ARG A 213 -4.61 -11.46 27.67
N ALA A 214 -3.84 -10.66 28.41
CA ALA A 214 -4.41 -9.51 29.11
C ALA A 214 -4.44 -8.26 28.22
N GLY A 215 -5.60 -7.61 28.14
CA GLY A 215 -5.80 -6.32 27.47
C GLY A 215 -6.49 -5.32 28.41
N SER A 216 -5.90 -4.91 29.53
CA SER A 216 -4.47 -4.99 29.89
C SER A 216 -4.33 -5.15 31.40
N VAL A 217 -3.18 -5.67 31.86
CA VAL A 217 -2.80 -5.53 33.28
C VAL A 217 -2.42 -4.08 33.53
N VAL A 218 -3.09 -3.43 34.48
CA VAL A 218 -2.75 -2.06 34.89
C VAL A 218 -1.58 -2.14 35.87
N LEU A 219 -0.37 -2.32 35.34
CA LEU A 219 0.80 -2.74 36.09
C LEU A 219 1.10 -1.92 37.36
N PRO A 220 0.92 -0.58 37.39
CA PRO A 220 1.12 0.21 38.60
C PRO A 220 0.17 -0.13 39.77
N LEU A 221 -0.95 -0.81 39.54
CA LEU A 221 -1.85 -1.29 40.59
C LEU A 221 -1.34 -2.56 41.28
N HIS A 222 -0.35 -3.23 40.69
CA HIS A 222 0.09 -4.55 41.11
C HIS A 222 1.56 -4.56 41.53
N SER A 223 1.93 -5.59 42.29
CA SER A 223 3.34 -5.95 42.45
C SER A 223 3.81 -6.71 41.21
N PRO A 224 4.94 -6.34 40.56
CA PRO A 224 5.50 -7.12 39.45
C PRO A 224 5.79 -8.59 39.82
N VAL A 225 6.05 -8.87 41.10
CA VAL A 225 6.20 -10.24 41.63
C VAL A 225 4.90 -11.02 41.49
N ARG A 226 3.78 -10.44 41.92
CA ARG A 226 2.46 -11.08 41.83
C ARG A 226 2.05 -11.31 40.39
N VAL A 227 2.24 -10.32 39.52
CA VAL A 227 1.97 -10.46 38.08
C VAL A 227 2.80 -11.60 37.49
N ALA A 228 4.09 -11.69 37.81
CA ALA A 228 4.95 -12.78 37.34
C ALA A 228 4.49 -14.16 37.86
N GLU A 229 4.15 -14.30 39.15
CA GLU A 229 3.67 -15.56 39.73
C GLU A 229 2.34 -16.01 39.13
N GLU A 230 1.36 -15.12 39.12
CA GLU A 230 0.01 -15.41 38.62
C GLU A 230 0.04 -15.84 37.16
N TRP A 231 0.73 -15.09 36.32
CA TRP A 231 0.81 -15.41 34.90
C TRP A 231 1.72 -16.61 34.60
N ALA A 232 2.73 -16.90 35.43
CA ALA A 232 3.47 -18.16 35.32
C ALA A 232 2.61 -19.37 35.69
N VAL A 233 1.67 -19.24 36.63
CA VAL A 233 0.67 -20.29 36.90
C VAL A 233 -0.21 -20.51 35.67
N VAL A 234 -0.77 -19.45 35.08
CA VAL A 234 -1.60 -19.55 33.87
C VAL A 234 -0.79 -20.11 32.70
N ASP A 235 0.48 -19.73 32.56
CA ASP A 235 1.39 -20.27 31.54
C ASP A 235 1.59 -21.79 31.69
N ASN A 236 1.70 -22.28 32.93
CA ASN A 236 1.81 -23.71 33.20
C ASN A 236 0.51 -24.46 32.89
N ILE A 237 -0.64 -23.93 33.34
CA ILE A 237 -1.95 -24.55 33.11
C ILE A 237 -2.30 -24.58 31.62
N SER A 238 -1.97 -23.49 30.91
CA SER A 238 -2.25 -23.35 29.48
C SER A 238 -1.21 -24.01 28.57
N ASN A 239 -0.13 -24.57 29.12
CA ASN A 239 0.99 -25.11 28.35
C ASN A 239 1.67 -24.08 27.41
N GLY A 240 2.02 -22.90 27.94
CA GLY A 240 2.84 -21.94 27.21
C GLY A 240 2.07 -20.98 26.31
N ARG A 241 0.80 -20.68 26.61
CA ARG A 241 -0.08 -19.90 25.72
C ARG A 241 -0.31 -18.45 26.14
N VAL A 242 0.30 -17.99 27.22
CA VAL A 242 -0.02 -16.65 27.77
C VAL A 242 0.78 -15.53 27.13
N ALA A 243 0.19 -14.34 27.14
CA ALA A 243 0.85 -13.08 26.84
C ALA A 243 0.16 -11.95 27.62
N ILE A 244 0.85 -10.83 27.82
CA ILE A 244 0.31 -9.72 28.63
C ILE A 244 0.49 -8.42 27.88
N SER A 245 -0.57 -7.62 27.74
CA SER A 245 -0.42 -6.18 27.55
C SER A 245 -0.45 -5.47 28.90
N VAL A 246 0.45 -4.51 29.08
CA VAL A 246 0.50 -3.66 30.27
C VAL A 246 0.05 -2.23 29.95
N ALA A 247 -0.61 -1.59 30.90
CA ALA A 247 -1.05 -0.21 30.83
C ALA A 247 -0.62 0.57 32.08
N SER A 248 -0.45 1.89 31.95
CA SER A 248 -0.14 2.77 33.09
C SER A 248 -1.33 3.01 34.02
N GLY A 249 -2.55 2.75 33.54
CA GLY A 249 -3.78 3.22 34.18
C GLY A 249 -4.04 4.69 33.88
N TRP A 250 -5.33 5.06 33.85
CA TRP A 250 -5.78 6.42 33.59
C TRP A 250 -6.84 6.89 34.58
N GLN A 251 -7.55 5.97 35.25
CA GLN A 251 -8.61 6.30 36.20
C GLN A 251 -8.04 6.44 37.62
N PRO A 252 -8.04 7.64 38.23
CA PRO A 252 -7.42 7.85 39.54
C PRO A 252 -7.99 6.97 40.65
N ASN A 253 -9.29 6.66 40.59
CA ASN A 253 -9.95 5.85 41.62
C ASN A 253 -9.41 4.41 41.70
N ASP A 254 -8.87 3.86 40.61
CA ASP A 254 -8.30 2.50 40.61
C ASP A 254 -7.07 2.42 41.51
N PHE A 255 -6.34 3.54 41.66
CA PHE A 255 -5.14 3.63 42.49
C PHE A 255 -5.43 3.60 43.99
N VAL A 256 -6.68 3.49 44.43
CA VAL A 256 -6.98 3.10 45.82
C VAL A 256 -6.38 1.72 46.17
N LEU A 257 -6.18 0.85 45.16
CA LEU A 257 -5.52 -0.45 45.31
C LEU A 257 -4.01 -0.31 45.56
N ASN A 258 -3.39 0.77 45.07
CA ASN A 258 -1.99 1.08 45.30
C ASN A 258 -1.74 2.59 45.22
N VAL A 259 -2.00 3.29 46.33
CA VAL A 259 -1.96 4.77 46.38
C VAL A 259 -0.57 5.31 46.02
N ALA A 260 0.49 4.62 46.43
CA ALA A 260 1.86 4.98 46.09
C ALA A 260 2.19 4.82 44.59
N GLY A 261 1.36 4.09 43.83
CA GLY A 261 1.52 3.88 42.40
C GLY A 261 1.07 5.05 41.53
N PHE A 262 0.32 6.02 42.07
CA PHE A 262 -0.22 7.14 41.31
C PHE A 262 0.83 8.21 40.99
N GLU A 263 1.66 8.57 41.96
CA GLU A 263 2.77 9.52 41.77
C GLU A 263 3.91 8.86 40.97
N GLY A 264 4.15 9.34 39.74
CA GLY A 264 5.23 8.80 38.90
C GLY A 264 4.89 7.50 38.16
N ALA A 265 3.60 7.11 38.07
CA ALA A 265 3.12 5.91 37.38
C ALA A 265 3.74 5.68 35.99
N ARG A 266 4.00 6.76 35.24
CA ARG A 266 4.64 6.69 33.90
C ARG A 266 6.11 6.30 33.96
N THR A 267 6.90 6.80 34.89
CA THR A 267 8.32 6.44 35.03
C THR A 267 8.45 5.05 35.64
N LYS A 268 7.60 4.76 36.63
CA LYS A 268 7.54 3.46 37.31
C LYS A 268 7.18 2.29 36.38
N LEU A 269 6.38 2.54 35.35
CA LEU A 269 5.99 1.49 34.40
C LEU A 269 7.18 0.86 33.66
N ASP A 270 8.24 1.62 33.32
CA ASP A 270 9.43 1.05 32.65
C ASP A 270 10.20 0.13 33.60
N ASP A 271 10.41 0.57 34.84
CA ASP A 271 11.08 -0.21 35.88
C ASP A 271 10.29 -1.49 36.22
N ASP A 272 8.95 -1.39 36.28
CA ASP A 272 8.10 -2.54 36.55
C ASP A 272 8.08 -3.54 35.38
N ILE A 273 8.16 -3.07 34.13
CA ILE A 273 8.31 -3.94 32.95
C ILE A 273 9.64 -4.68 32.98
N ASP A 274 10.74 -3.99 33.32
CA ASP A 274 12.05 -4.64 33.48
C ASP A 274 12.03 -5.68 34.60
N ALA A 275 11.51 -5.32 35.77
CA ALA A 275 11.37 -6.23 36.91
C ALA A 275 10.54 -7.47 36.53
N LEU A 276 9.39 -7.28 35.86
CA LEU A 276 8.53 -8.36 35.39
C LEU A 276 9.28 -9.32 34.46
N ARG A 277 10.02 -8.82 33.46
CA ARG A 277 10.79 -9.64 32.53
C ARG A 277 11.91 -10.43 33.22
N ARG A 278 12.62 -9.78 34.14
CA ARG A 278 13.69 -10.41 34.93
C ARG A 278 13.14 -11.53 35.81
N LEU A 279 12.03 -11.27 36.51
CA LEU A 279 11.34 -12.29 37.31
C LEU A 279 10.84 -13.45 36.44
N TRP A 280 10.31 -13.18 35.24
CA TRP A 280 9.88 -14.22 34.29
C TRP A 280 11.02 -15.14 33.85
N ARG A 281 12.17 -14.55 33.46
CA ARG A 281 13.42 -15.31 33.18
C ARG A 281 14.00 -16.00 34.41
N GLY A 282 13.46 -15.68 35.58
CA GLY A 282 13.82 -16.29 36.83
C GLY A 282 15.06 -15.72 37.49
N GLU A 283 15.45 -14.53 37.08
CA GLU A 283 16.48 -13.73 37.74
C GLU A 283 16.02 -13.27 39.12
N THR A 284 16.98 -12.82 39.94
CA THR A 284 16.69 -12.18 41.21
C THR A 284 16.41 -10.70 41.00
N VAL A 285 15.36 -10.18 41.63
CA VAL A 285 15.08 -8.74 41.72
C VAL A 285 15.09 -8.32 43.19
N SER A 286 15.78 -7.23 43.51
CA SER A 286 15.84 -6.67 44.86
C SER A 286 14.70 -5.67 45.06
N LEU A 287 13.85 -5.89 46.06
CA LEU A 287 12.70 -5.04 46.38
C LEU A 287 12.81 -4.44 47.79
N PRO A 288 12.27 -3.24 48.04
CA PRO A 288 12.26 -2.67 49.38
C PRO A 288 11.38 -3.51 50.33
N GLY A 289 11.95 -3.92 51.45
CA GLY A 289 11.25 -4.59 52.54
C GLY A 289 11.28 -3.78 53.84
N PRO A 290 10.40 -4.08 54.80
CA PRO A 290 10.32 -3.35 56.07
C PRO A 290 11.58 -3.46 56.94
N LEU A 291 12.47 -4.42 56.66
CA LEU A 291 13.73 -4.65 57.36
C LEU A 291 14.96 -4.40 56.47
N GLY A 292 14.79 -3.79 55.30
CA GLY A 292 15.81 -3.62 54.28
C GLY A 292 15.45 -4.29 52.95
N PRO A 293 16.28 -4.15 51.90
CA PRO A 293 16.04 -4.78 50.61
C PRO A 293 15.98 -6.31 50.71
N VAL A 294 15.05 -6.91 49.95
CA VAL A 294 14.84 -8.36 49.88
C VAL A 294 15.00 -8.82 48.44
N ASP A 295 15.90 -9.78 48.24
CA ASP A 295 16.11 -10.45 46.97
C ASP A 295 15.03 -11.51 46.75
N VAL A 296 14.20 -11.33 45.73
CA VAL A 296 13.09 -12.22 45.40
C VAL A 296 13.28 -12.92 44.06
N ARG A 297 12.75 -14.15 43.99
CA ARG A 297 12.56 -14.95 42.77
C ARG A 297 11.15 -15.51 42.79
N THR A 298 10.53 -15.66 41.63
CA THR A 298 9.15 -16.13 41.52
C THR A 298 9.08 -17.62 41.21
N PHE A 299 8.00 -18.22 41.70
CA PHE A 299 7.58 -19.60 41.44
C PHE A 299 6.06 -19.63 41.19
N PRO A 300 5.54 -20.56 40.37
CA PRO A 300 6.27 -21.54 39.57
C PRO A 300 7.10 -20.88 38.46
N ARG A 301 8.03 -21.63 37.86
CA ARG A 301 8.71 -21.17 36.65
C ARG A 301 7.75 -21.24 35.46
N PRO A 302 7.70 -20.22 34.60
CA PRO A 302 6.92 -20.30 33.37
C PRO A 302 7.51 -21.36 32.42
N ARG A 303 6.69 -21.86 31.49
CA ARG A 303 7.11 -22.71 30.39
C ARG A 303 7.76 -21.91 29.27
N GLN A 304 7.24 -20.71 28.98
CA GLN A 304 7.81 -19.83 27.98
C GLN A 304 9.11 -19.17 28.51
N PRO A 305 10.21 -19.17 27.74
CA PRO A 305 11.49 -18.61 28.19
C PRO A 305 11.46 -17.08 28.34
N GLU A 306 10.62 -16.42 27.55
CA GLU A 306 10.37 -14.98 27.60
C GLU A 306 8.87 -14.75 27.65
N LEU A 307 8.45 -13.68 28.33
CA LEU A 307 7.06 -13.25 28.35
C LEU A 307 6.76 -12.44 27.09
N PRO A 308 5.86 -12.86 26.20
CA PRO A 308 5.42 -12.04 25.08
C PRO A 308 4.61 -10.86 25.65
N LEU A 309 5.15 -9.65 25.50
CA LEU A 309 4.66 -8.45 26.19
C LEU A 309 4.24 -7.36 25.21
N TRP A 310 3.03 -6.82 25.41
CA TRP A 310 2.49 -5.67 24.70
C TRP A 310 2.49 -4.44 25.63
N LEU A 311 2.60 -3.26 25.04
CA LEU A 311 2.31 -1.99 25.71
C LEU A 311 1.02 -1.43 25.13
N THR A 312 0.05 -1.16 26.00
CA THR A 312 -1.21 -0.53 25.59
C THR A 312 -1.00 0.96 25.43
N SER A 313 -1.21 1.46 24.21
CA SER A 313 -1.16 2.89 23.93
C SER A 313 -2.16 3.32 22.86
N ALA A 314 -2.86 4.41 23.12
CA ALA A 314 -3.62 5.17 22.12
C ALA A 314 -3.22 6.66 22.08
N GLY A 315 -2.19 7.02 22.85
CA GLY A 315 -1.83 8.41 23.12
C GLY A 315 -0.95 9.05 22.03
N SER A 316 -0.02 9.90 22.47
CA SER A 316 0.91 10.64 21.61
C SER A 316 1.90 9.72 20.90
N LEU A 317 2.55 10.25 19.86
CA LEU A 317 3.65 9.59 19.15
C LEU A 317 4.73 9.02 20.10
N GLU A 318 5.04 9.77 21.15
CA GLU A 318 6.03 9.40 22.18
C GLU A 318 5.74 8.05 22.85
N THR A 319 4.46 7.75 23.10
CA THR A 319 4.06 6.50 23.76
C THR A 319 4.21 5.27 22.84
N PHE A 320 4.03 5.46 21.53
CA PHE A 320 4.28 4.42 20.52
C PHE A 320 5.78 4.18 20.38
N GLU A 321 6.58 5.24 20.29
CA GLU A 321 8.04 5.11 20.28
C GLU A 321 8.57 4.46 21.55
N ARG A 322 7.97 4.75 22.72
CA ARG A 322 8.31 4.10 23.99
C ARG A 322 8.11 2.59 23.92
N ALA A 323 6.98 2.11 23.38
CA ALA A 323 6.77 0.67 23.16
C ALA A 323 7.90 0.07 22.31
N GLY A 324 8.32 0.79 21.25
CA GLY A 324 9.41 0.40 20.37
C GLY A 324 10.76 0.32 21.11
N ARG A 325 11.12 1.37 21.87
CA ARG A 325 12.36 1.42 22.67
C ARG A 325 12.44 0.29 23.70
N LEU A 326 11.32 -0.05 24.34
CA LEU A 326 11.23 -1.14 25.31
C LEU A 326 11.18 -2.54 24.67
N GLY A 327 11.07 -2.63 23.35
CA GLY A 327 10.95 -3.91 22.64
C GLY A 327 9.60 -4.61 22.88
N CYS A 328 8.58 -3.90 23.38
CA CYS A 328 7.23 -4.42 23.52
C CYS A 328 6.53 -4.51 22.16
N ASN A 329 5.58 -5.42 22.04
CA ASN A 329 4.52 -5.34 21.03
C ASN A 329 3.56 -4.19 21.39
N LEU A 330 2.64 -3.84 20.52
CA LEU A 330 1.79 -2.66 20.67
C LEU A 330 0.30 -3.06 20.63
N LEU A 331 -0.47 -2.65 21.64
CA LEU A 331 -1.93 -2.78 21.64
C LEU A 331 -2.55 -1.37 21.55
N THR A 332 -3.40 -1.11 20.55
CA THR A 332 -4.04 0.19 20.33
C THR A 332 -5.49 0.06 19.88
N HIS A 333 -6.18 1.18 19.62
CA HIS A 333 -7.60 1.24 19.22
C HIS A 333 -7.91 2.46 18.35
N LEU A 334 -9.09 2.53 17.72
CA LEU A 334 -9.51 3.71 16.93
C LEU A 334 -10.37 4.74 17.68
N LEU A 335 -10.61 4.57 18.99
CA LEU A 335 -11.25 5.65 19.77
C LEU A 335 -10.34 6.89 19.77
N GLY A 336 -10.83 8.00 19.24
CA GLY A 336 -10.11 9.28 19.20
C GLY A 336 -8.98 9.39 18.16
N GLN A 337 -8.83 8.42 17.25
CA GLN A 337 -7.81 8.48 16.19
C GLN A 337 -8.24 7.76 14.90
N SER A 338 -7.84 8.30 13.75
CA SER A 338 -8.05 7.66 12.45
C SER A 338 -7.00 6.60 12.14
N ILE A 339 -7.29 5.71 11.18
CA ILE A 339 -6.32 4.72 10.67
C ILE A 339 -5.04 5.40 10.17
N GLU A 340 -5.15 6.57 9.52
CA GLU A 340 -3.98 7.30 9.03
C GLU A 340 -3.11 7.85 10.17
N GLN A 341 -3.73 8.35 11.24
CA GLN A 341 -2.98 8.75 12.44
C GLN A 341 -2.28 7.54 13.07
N VAL A 342 -2.94 6.38 13.11
CA VAL A 342 -2.36 5.13 13.60
C VAL A 342 -1.19 4.68 12.72
N ARG A 343 -1.29 4.75 11.38
CA ARG A 343 -0.21 4.44 10.42
C ARG A 343 1.07 5.21 10.73
N VAL A 344 0.95 6.53 10.94
CA VAL A 344 2.09 7.39 11.29
C VAL A 344 2.73 6.93 12.62
N LYS A 345 1.90 6.62 13.63
CA LYS A 345 2.39 6.17 14.93
C LYS A 345 3.02 4.76 14.88
N ILE A 346 2.48 3.84 14.09
CA ILE A 346 3.06 2.50 13.85
C ILE A 346 4.44 2.64 13.20
N THR A 347 4.57 3.53 12.22
CA THR A 347 5.84 3.78 11.54
C THR A 347 6.91 4.26 12.54
N ALA A 348 6.55 5.19 13.43
CA ALA A 348 7.44 5.67 14.49
C ALA A 348 7.77 4.58 15.52
N TYR A 349 6.80 3.76 15.92
CA TYR A 349 7.00 2.59 16.78
C TYR A 349 8.06 1.64 16.20
N ARG A 350 7.90 1.21 14.94
CA ARG A 350 8.81 0.29 14.27
C ARG A 350 10.21 0.91 14.07
N ALA A 351 10.28 2.21 13.78
CA ALA A 351 11.55 2.94 13.69
C ALA A 351 12.28 3.00 15.04
N ALA A 352 11.59 3.34 16.12
CA ALA A 352 12.15 3.39 17.47
C ALA A 352 12.61 2.00 17.94
N ARG A 353 11.87 0.95 17.59
CA ARG A 353 12.22 -0.45 17.86
C ARG A 353 13.54 -0.87 17.19
N ARG A 354 13.69 -0.58 15.90
CA ARG A 354 14.92 -0.85 15.15
C ARG A 354 16.10 -0.04 15.68
N ALA A 355 15.89 1.23 16.02
CA ALA A 355 16.93 2.08 16.60
C ALA A 355 17.43 1.57 17.96
N ALA A 356 16.56 0.93 18.75
CA ALA A 356 16.92 0.31 20.02
C ALA A 356 17.54 -1.10 19.87
N GLY A 357 17.69 -1.62 18.64
CA GLY A 357 18.35 -2.90 18.35
C GLY A 357 17.51 -4.15 18.61
N HIS A 358 16.19 -4.01 18.80
CA HIS A 358 15.30 -5.16 18.98
C HIS A 358 15.10 -5.92 17.67
N ARG A 359 14.98 -7.25 17.75
CA ARG A 359 14.73 -8.09 16.56
C ARG A 359 13.28 -7.98 16.09
N GLY A 360 13.11 -7.96 14.77
CA GLY A 360 11.82 -7.89 14.08
C GLY A 360 11.10 -6.56 14.26
N ASP A 361 10.03 -6.37 13.50
CA ASP A 361 9.24 -5.12 13.54
C ASP A 361 8.28 -5.04 14.74
N GLY A 362 8.11 -6.14 15.48
CA GLY A 362 7.15 -6.24 16.58
C GLY A 362 5.70 -6.33 16.09
N ARG A 363 4.81 -6.88 16.93
CA ARG A 363 3.40 -7.04 16.56
C ARG A 363 2.57 -5.84 17.00
N VAL A 364 1.67 -5.40 16.12
CA VAL A 364 0.68 -4.36 16.35
C VAL A 364 -0.72 -4.97 16.35
N THR A 365 -1.38 -4.92 17.50
CA THR A 365 -2.76 -5.36 17.70
C THR A 365 -3.69 -4.16 17.75
N LEU A 366 -4.70 -4.13 16.88
CA LEU A 366 -5.73 -3.10 16.83
C LEU A 366 -7.05 -3.65 17.40
N MET A 367 -7.48 -3.10 18.53
CA MET A 367 -8.78 -3.40 19.12
C MET A 367 -9.89 -2.60 18.42
N LEU A 368 -10.92 -3.30 17.92
CA LEU A 368 -12.07 -2.72 17.24
C LEU A 368 -13.38 -3.22 17.86
N HIS A 369 -14.30 -2.32 18.18
CA HIS A 369 -15.69 -2.71 18.52
C HIS A 369 -16.29 -3.49 17.35
N THR A 370 -16.88 -4.65 17.63
CA THR A 370 -17.28 -5.60 16.58
C THR A 370 -18.66 -6.18 16.86
N PHE A 371 -19.61 -5.93 15.95
CA PHE A 371 -20.90 -6.61 15.92
C PHE A 371 -21.36 -6.76 14.47
N LEU A 372 -21.38 -8.00 13.97
CA LEU A 372 -21.67 -8.32 12.58
C LEU A 372 -22.94 -9.17 12.48
N SER A 373 -23.72 -8.92 11.43
CA SER A 373 -24.89 -9.71 11.07
C SER A 373 -25.08 -9.74 9.55
N ASP A 374 -25.99 -10.57 9.05
CA ASP A 374 -26.27 -10.64 7.61
C ASP A 374 -27.04 -9.40 7.09
N ASP A 375 -27.66 -8.64 8.00
CA ASP A 375 -28.35 -7.39 7.70
C ASP A 375 -27.60 -6.20 8.33
N ARG A 376 -27.17 -5.27 7.47
CA ARG A 376 -26.44 -4.06 7.87
C ARG A 376 -27.25 -3.18 8.82
N ALA A 377 -28.53 -2.95 8.54
CA ALA A 377 -29.38 -2.07 9.33
C ALA A 377 -29.65 -2.70 10.70
N ALA A 378 -29.99 -4.00 10.73
CA ALA A 378 -30.25 -4.72 11.98
C ALA A 378 -29.00 -4.76 12.88
N ALA A 379 -27.82 -5.01 12.30
CA ALA A 379 -26.56 -5.02 13.05
C ALA A 379 -26.30 -3.67 13.72
N ARG A 380 -26.50 -2.58 12.97
CA ARG A 380 -26.28 -1.23 13.49
C ARG A 380 -27.32 -0.85 14.54
N GLU A 381 -28.59 -1.16 14.31
CA GLU A 381 -29.66 -0.87 15.26
C GLU A 381 -29.43 -1.56 16.62
N ALA A 382 -28.99 -2.83 16.60
CA ALA A 382 -28.69 -3.59 17.81
C ALA A 382 -27.46 -3.06 18.57
N ALA A 383 -26.40 -2.67 17.85
CA ALA A 383 -25.14 -2.23 18.46
C ALA A 383 -25.15 -0.77 18.94
N ARG A 384 -25.97 0.08 18.33
CA ARG A 384 -25.95 1.54 18.55
C ARG A 384 -26.23 1.94 20.00
N PRO A 385 -27.27 1.44 20.71
CA PRO A 385 -27.53 1.82 22.10
C PRO A 385 -26.36 1.46 23.03
N ALA A 386 -25.79 0.26 22.83
CA ALA A 386 -24.66 -0.23 23.61
C ALA A 386 -23.41 0.64 23.41
N LEU A 387 -23.09 0.98 22.15
CA LEU A 387 -21.97 1.85 21.83
C LEU A 387 -22.18 3.28 22.34
N THR A 388 -23.39 3.85 22.24
CA THR A 388 -23.70 5.16 22.81
C THR A 388 -23.53 5.16 24.33
N GLY A 389 -24.00 4.11 25.02
CA GLY A 389 -23.76 3.92 26.44
C GLY A 389 -22.27 3.82 26.79
N TYR A 390 -21.50 3.10 25.97
CA TYR A 390 -20.06 3.00 26.11
C TYR A 390 -19.37 4.38 25.99
N LEU A 391 -19.64 5.13 24.92
CA LEU A 391 -19.05 6.45 24.69
C LEU A 391 -19.44 7.45 25.79
N ARG A 392 -20.65 7.34 26.35
CA ARG A 392 -21.08 8.15 27.49
C ARG A 392 -20.27 7.87 28.74
N SER A 393 -19.93 6.61 29.03
CA SER A 393 -19.05 6.26 30.17
C SER A 393 -17.61 6.73 29.96
N ALA A 394 -17.23 6.95 28.70
CA ALA A 394 -15.92 7.36 28.23
C ALA A 394 -15.84 8.88 27.98
N THR A 395 -16.41 9.72 28.85
CA THR A 395 -16.47 11.18 28.66
C THR A 395 -15.10 11.86 28.49
N SER A 396 -14.02 11.30 29.04
CA SER A 396 -12.66 11.77 28.81
C SER A 396 -12.17 11.50 27.39
N LEU A 397 -12.60 10.40 26.75
CA LEU A 397 -12.26 10.02 25.37
C LEU A 397 -13.03 10.84 24.33
N LEU A 398 -14.21 11.38 24.68
CA LEU A 398 -14.94 12.33 23.82
C LEU A 398 -14.17 13.63 23.58
N LYS A 399 -13.27 14.01 24.51
CA LYS A 399 -12.41 15.20 24.37
C LYS A 399 -11.46 15.10 23.19
N ASP A 400 -10.95 13.90 22.90
CA ASP A 400 -10.06 13.66 21.75
C ASP A 400 -10.87 13.59 20.43
N MET A 401 -12.10 13.07 20.48
CA MET A 401 -13.05 13.07 19.36
C MET A 401 -13.59 14.47 19.02
N ALA A 402 -13.51 15.43 19.95
CA ALA A 402 -13.99 16.80 19.76
C ALA A 402 -13.34 17.49 18.55
N SER A 403 -12.07 17.18 18.27
CA SER A 403 -11.31 17.70 17.13
C SER A 403 -11.88 17.30 15.75
N ALA A 404 -12.73 16.27 15.70
CA ALA A 404 -13.36 15.75 14.49
C ALA A 404 -14.66 16.48 14.10
N PHE A 405 -15.20 17.34 14.96
CA PHE A 405 -16.42 18.10 14.72
C PHE A 405 -16.10 19.51 14.17
N PRO A 406 -16.69 19.92 13.02
CA PRO A 406 -16.40 21.23 12.40
C PRO A 406 -16.65 22.43 13.32
N THR A 407 -17.64 22.34 14.20
CA THR A 407 -18.00 23.37 15.20
C THR A 407 -16.98 23.50 16.32
N MET A 408 -16.18 22.47 16.61
CA MET A 408 -15.19 22.46 17.70
C MET A 408 -13.75 22.71 17.23
N ARG A 409 -13.48 22.77 15.91
CA ARG A 409 -12.14 23.12 15.37
C ARG A 409 -11.63 24.51 15.81
N ASN A 410 -12.53 25.40 16.22
CA ASN A 410 -12.21 26.76 16.69
C ASN A 410 -12.20 26.90 18.22
N ALA A 411 -12.58 25.87 18.98
CA ALA A 411 -12.80 25.94 20.43
C ALA A 411 -11.56 25.57 21.27
N GLY A 412 -10.36 25.93 20.79
CA GLY A 412 -9.10 25.61 21.47
C GLY A 412 -9.16 25.88 22.98
N ALA A 413 -8.62 24.92 23.74
CA ALA A 413 -8.43 24.92 25.20
C ALA A 413 -9.67 24.85 26.12
N ASP A 414 -10.93 24.82 25.63
CA ASP A 414 -12.12 24.85 26.52
C ASP A 414 -13.19 23.76 26.27
N ALA A 415 -12.78 22.59 25.80
CA ALA A 415 -13.70 21.46 25.60
C ALA A 415 -14.44 21.04 26.89
N ASP A 416 -13.78 21.13 28.05
CA ASP A 416 -14.38 20.77 29.34
C ASP A 416 -15.49 21.72 29.77
N GLU A 417 -15.36 23.02 29.49
CA GLU A 417 -16.40 24.00 29.75
C GLU A 417 -17.56 23.82 28.77
N TYR A 418 -17.26 23.56 27.49
CA TYR A 418 -18.26 23.28 26.46
C TYR A 418 -19.12 22.05 26.81
N PHE A 419 -18.52 20.89 27.08
CA PHE A 419 -19.27 19.67 27.42
C PHE A 419 -20.09 19.82 28.71
N ARG A 420 -19.63 20.64 29.68
CA ARG A 420 -20.41 20.97 30.89
C ARG A 420 -21.52 21.98 30.64
N SER A 421 -21.41 22.80 29.60
CA SER A 421 -22.41 23.80 29.22
C SER A 421 -23.58 23.23 28.41
N LEU A 422 -23.41 22.03 27.84
CA LEU A 422 -24.46 21.34 27.08
C LEU A 422 -25.58 20.89 28.02
N SER A 423 -26.83 21.06 27.57
CA SER A 423 -27.97 20.39 28.19
C SER A 423 -27.90 18.87 27.96
N ALA A 424 -28.65 18.10 28.76
CA ALA A 424 -28.72 16.65 28.60
C ALA A 424 -29.18 16.22 27.19
N ALA A 425 -30.11 16.97 26.58
CA ALA A 425 -30.60 16.69 25.23
C ALA A 425 -29.54 16.95 24.16
N GLU A 426 -28.80 18.07 24.26
CA GLU A 426 -27.73 18.39 23.32
C GLU A 426 -26.55 17.41 23.42
N LEU A 427 -26.22 16.97 24.63
CA LEU A 427 -25.22 15.93 24.85
C LEU A 427 -25.64 14.59 24.23
N ASP A 428 -26.92 14.23 24.35
CA ASP A 428 -27.46 13.01 23.76
C ASP A 428 -27.41 13.04 22.23
N GLU A 429 -27.80 14.15 21.59
CA GLU A 429 -27.68 14.32 20.13
C GLU A 429 -26.23 14.24 19.66
N LEU A 430 -25.31 14.88 20.37
CA LEU A 430 -23.88 14.83 20.06
C LEU A 430 -23.32 13.41 20.18
N LEU A 431 -23.70 12.68 21.23
CA LEU A 431 -23.29 11.29 21.45
C LEU A 431 -23.84 10.36 20.37
N LEU A 432 -25.09 10.56 19.92
CA LEU A 432 -25.66 9.77 18.82
C LEU A 432 -24.92 10.03 17.51
N ALA A 433 -24.65 11.30 17.18
CA ALA A 433 -23.87 11.65 15.99
C ALA A 433 -22.42 11.10 16.05
N ALA A 434 -21.79 11.14 17.22
CA ALA A 434 -20.47 10.55 17.44
C ALA A 434 -20.50 9.02 17.28
N THR A 435 -21.56 8.38 17.79
CA THR A 435 -21.80 6.94 17.67
C THR A 435 -21.90 6.54 16.21
N ASP A 436 -22.74 7.21 15.42
CA ASP A 436 -22.90 6.90 13.99
C ASP A 436 -21.59 7.02 13.23
N ARG A 437 -20.90 8.14 13.42
CA ARG A 437 -19.60 8.37 12.78
C ARG A 437 -18.60 7.29 13.17
N TYR A 438 -18.55 6.92 14.44
CA TYR A 438 -17.65 5.86 14.91
C TYR A 438 -17.99 4.51 14.27
N MET A 439 -19.28 4.20 14.13
CA MET A 439 -19.74 2.98 13.48
C MET A 439 -19.39 2.95 11.98
N ASP A 440 -19.28 4.11 11.34
CA ASP A 440 -18.91 4.21 9.92
C ASP A 440 -17.41 4.13 9.67
N THR A 441 -16.58 4.61 10.60
CA THR A 441 -15.14 4.82 10.32
C THR A 441 -14.18 4.07 11.22
N SER A 442 -14.64 3.48 12.33
CA SER A 442 -13.75 3.14 13.45
C SER A 442 -14.12 1.89 14.24
N GLY A 443 -15.09 1.11 13.76
CA GLY A 443 -15.41 -0.23 14.27
C GLY A 443 -16.03 -1.12 13.19
N LEU A 444 -16.17 -2.41 13.50
CA LEU A 444 -16.68 -3.44 12.61
C LEU A 444 -18.19 -3.63 12.88
N PHE A 445 -19.02 -2.82 12.23
CA PHE A 445 -20.47 -2.84 12.37
C PHE A 445 -21.16 -3.01 11.02
N GLY A 446 -22.11 -3.94 10.95
CA GLY A 446 -22.84 -4.21 9.71
C GLY A 446 -22.61 -5.63 9.22
N THR A 447 -22.34 -5.77 7.92
CA THR A 447 -22.09 -7.05 7.27
C THR A 447 -20.60 -7.41 7.28
N VAL A 448 -20.29 -8.65 6.86
CA VAL A 448 -18.91 -9.08 6.64
C VAL A 448 -18.19 -8.23 5.60
N ASP A 449 -18.90 -7.76 4.56
CA ASP A 449 -18.32 -6.92 3.51
C ASP A 449 -17.93 -5.54 4.05
N ASP A 450 -18.80 -4.92 4.86
CA ASP A 450 -18.51 -3.65 5.54
C ASP A 450 -17.24 -3.75 6.40
N ALA A 451 -17.12 -4.86 7.14
CA ALA A 451 -16.00 -5.10 8.05
C ALA A 451 -14.69 -5.42 7.31
N GLN A 452 -14.75 -6.13 6.18
CA GLN A 452 -13.58 -6.51 5.41
C GLN A 452 -12.80 -5.29 4.91
N ALA A 453 -13.49 -4.28 4.39
CA ALA A 453 -12.84 -3.05 3.90
C ALA A 453 -11.99 -2.38 4.99
N LEU A 454 -12.57 -2.19 6.19
CA LEU A 454 -11.87 -1.56 7.31
C LEU A 454 -10.67 -2.38 7.79
N VAL A 455 -10.79 -3.71 7.81
CA VAL A 455 -9.68 -4.60 8.18
C VAL A 455 -8.54 -4.46 7.18
N LEU A 456 -8.80 -4.48 5.87
CA LEU A 456 -7.77 -4.33 4.85
C LEU A 456 -7.05 -2.98 4.96
N ASP A 457 -7.78 -1.89 5.23
CA ASP A 457 -7.19 -0.57 5.50
C ASP A 457 -6.29 -0.57 6.74
N ALA A 458 -6.71 -1.23 7.81
CA ALA A 458 -5.92 -1.36 9.03
C ALA A 458 -4.63 -2.17 8.78
N VAL A 459 -4.70 -3.27 8.02
CA VAL A 459 -3.52 -4.08 7.65
C VAL A 459 -2.57 -3.27 6.79
N ALA A 460 -3.09 -2.54 5.80
CA ALA A 460 -2.29 -1.64 4.97
C ALA A 460 -1.62 -0.51 5.78
N ALA A 461 -2.16 -0.16 6.96
CA ALA A 461 -1.54 0.76 7.92
C ALA A 461 -0.46 0.11 8.81
N GLY A 462 -0.24 -1.20 8.70
CA GLY A 462 0.77 -1.96 9.43
C GLY A 462 0.26 -2.66 10.68
N VAL A 463 -1.05 -2.94 10.75
CA VAL A 463 -1.65 -3.75 11.83
C VAL A 463 -1.46 -5.23 11.53
N ASP A 464 -1.00 -5.99 12.53
CA ASP A 464 -0.69 -7.43 12.40
C ASP A 464 -1.80 -8.32 13.01
N GLU A 465 -2.64 -7.77 13.89
CA GLU A 465 -3.74 -8.48 14.54
C GLU A 465 -4.97 -7.59 14.75
N ILE A 466 -6.14 -8.10 14.38
CA ILE A 466 -7.43 -7.49 14.68
C ILE A 466 -8.01 -8.15 15.93
N ALA A 467 -8.18 -7.38 17.00
CA ALA A 467 -8.82 -7.84 18.23
C ALA A 467 -10.27 -7.34 18.28
N CYS A 468 -11.22 -8.23 17.98
CA CYS A 468 -12.65 -7.95 17.92
C CYS A 468 -13.22 -7.82 19.33
N LEU A 469 -13.52 -6.59 19.75
CA LEU A 469 -14.20 -6.30 21.01
C LEU A 469 -15.69 -6.59 20.87
N VAL A 470 -16.18 -7.63 21.54
CA VAL A 470 -17.51 -8.22 21.29
C VAL A 470 -18.55 -7.96 22.38
N ASP A 471 -18.14 -7.73 23.63
CA ASP A 471 -19.03 -7.61 24.79
C ASP A 471 -19.12 -6.16 25.30
N PHE A 472 -19.21 -5.21 24.37
CA PHE A 472 -19.41 -3.79 24.65
C PHE A 472 -20.89 -3.40 24.80
N GLY A 473 -21.73 -4.34 25.23
CA GLY A 473 -23.03 -4.06 25.88
C GLY A 473 -24.24 -4.48 25.06
N VAL A 474 -23.99 -5.08 23.91
CA VAL A 474 -25.00 -5.77 23.11
C VAL A 474 -25.42 -7.05 23.85
N ASP A 475 -26.69 -7.44 23.70
CA ASP A 475 -27.24 -8.66 24.30
C ASP A 475 -26.38 -9.89 24.00
N ALA A 476 -26.12 -10.72 25.02
CA ALA A 476 -25.17 -11.81 24.93
C ALA A 476 -25.57 -12.89 23.91
N GLU A 477 -26.88 -13.14 23.70
CA GLU A 477 -27.33 -14.09 22.69
C GLU A 477 -27.16 -13.53 21.27
N LEU A 478 -27.38 -12.23 21.08
CA LEU A 478 -27.08 -11.55 19.82
C LEU A 478 -25.59 -11.58 19.50
N VAL A 479 -24.73 -11.29 20.48
CA VAL A 479 -23.26 -11.36 20.31
C VAL A 479 -22.84 -12.79 19.92
N ARG A 480 -23.39 -13.81 20.60
CA ARG A 480 -23.11 -15.21 20.31
C ARG A 480 -23.54 -15.60 18.89
N GLY A 481 -24.66 -15.05 18.41
CA GLY A 481 -25.11 -15.21 17.02
C GLY A 481 -24.13 -14.63 16.00
N GLY A 482 -23.46 -13.53 16.33
CA GLY A 482 -22.51 -12.83 15.43
C GLY A 482 -21.13 -13.48 15.30
N PHE A 483 -20.77 -14.46 16.14
CA PHE A 483 -19.45 -15.11 16.08
C PHE A 483 -19.18 -15.82 14.74
N ALA A 484 -20.21 -16.39 14.12
CA ALA A 484 -20.09 -17.01 12.80
C ALA A 484 -19.71 -16.00 11.70
N GLN A 485 -20.25 -14.78 11.77
CA GLN A 485 -19.90 -13.69 10.85
C GLN A 485 -18.46 -13.22 11.08
N ILE A 486 -17.98 -13.13 12.33
CA ILE A 486 -16.58 -12.81 12.62
C ILE A 486 -15.64 -13.89 12.07
N ALA A 487 -15.97 -15.18 12.24
CA ALA A 487 -15.19 -16.27 11.65
C ALA A 487 -15.20 -16.25 10.11
N THR A 488 -16.32 -15.88 9.51
CA THR A 488 -16.43 -15.69 8.05
C THR A 488 -15.56 -14.53 7.57
N LEU A 489 -15.57 -13.41 8.28
CA LEU A 489 -14.68 -12.28 8.02
C LEU A 489 -13.21 -12.69 8.08
N LYS A 490 -12.81 -13.39 9.15
CA LYS A 490 -11.46 -13.95 9.30
C LYS A 490 -11.07 -14.79 8.09
N HIS A 491 -11.89 -15.77 7.71
CA HIS A 491 -11.59 -16.63 6.57
C HIS A 491 -11.53 -15.87 5.24
N ARG A 492 -12.38 -14.86 5.03
CA ARG A 492 -12.32 -14.03 3.81
C ARG A 492 -11.08 -13.18 3.75
N VAL A 493 -10.66 -12.60 4.88
CA VAL A 493 -9.42 -11.83 4.95
C VAL A 493 -8.21 -12.76 4.79
N GLU A 494 -8.19 -13.91 5.46
CA GLU A 494 -7.16 -14.93 5.26
C GLU A 494 -7.10 -15.43 3.82
N ALA A 495 -8.24 -15.62 3.17
CA ALA A 495 -8.31 -15.96 1.75
C ALA A 495 -7.88 -14.79 0.85
N HIS A 496 -8.11 -13.54 1.24
CA HIS A 496 -7.60 -12.37 0.52
C HIS A 496 -6.06 -12.36 0.52
N PHE A 497 -5.43 -12.73 1.64
CA PHE A 497 -3.96 -12.88 1.74
C PHE A 497 -3.45 -14.29 1.33
N GLY A 498 -4.35 -15.27 1.18
CA GLY A 498 -4.04 -16.68 0.89
C GLY A 498 -4.35 -17.10 -0.55
N ALA A 499 -5.16 -16.33 -1.29
CA ALA A 499 -5.34 -16.46 -2.73
C ALA A 499 -4.06 -16.10 -3.51
N ASP A 500 -3.10 -15.45 -2.84
CA ASP A 500 -1.74 -15.18 -3.31
C ASP A 500 -0.74 -16.33 -3.00
N SER A 501 -1.23 -17.52 -2.62
CA SER A 501 -0.40 -18.72 -2.40
C SER A 501 -0.21 -19.60 -3.65
N VAL A 502 -0.25 -19.00 -4.84
CA VAL A 502 0.73 -19.38 -5.87
C VAL A 502 2.09 -19.01 -5.30
N ASP A 503 3.12 -19.83 -5.46
CA ASP A 503 4.46 -19.61 -4.94
C ASP A 503 5.01 -18.22 -5.33
N THR A 504 4.75 -17.18 -4.52
CA THR A 504 5.19 -15.79 -4.72
C THR A 504 6.51 -15.52 -3.99
N THR A 505 7.38 -16.54 -3.91
CA THR A 505 8.72 -16.36 -3.33
C THR A 505 9.65 -15.55 -4.23
N ASP A 506 9.30 -15.32 -5.51
CA ASP A 506 10.08 -14.47 -6.41
C ASP A 506 9.24 -13.64 -7.40
N MET A 507 8.94 -12.39 -7.02
CA MET A 507 8.34 -11.36 -7.90
C MET A 507 9.37 -10.61 -8.75
N SER A 508 10.60 -11.11 -8.85
CA SER A 508 11.56 -10.64 -9.85
C SER A 508 11.05 -10.94 -11.25
N VAL A 509 11.66 -10.31 -12.24
CA VAL A 509 11.32 -10.59 -13.64
C VAL A 509 11.67 -12.02 -14.01
N ALA A 510 12.76 -12.57 -13.48
CA ALA A 510 13.14 -13.96 -13.70
C ALA A 510 12.15 -14.95 -13.06
N GLY A 511 11.71 -14.67 -11.83
CA GLY A 511 10.69 -15.45 -11.13
C GLY A 511 9.37 -15.49 -11.89
N LEU A 512 8.90 -14.32 -12.36
CA LEU A 512 7.67 -14.22 -13.16
C LEU A 512 7.81 -14.87 -14.54
N ILE A 513 8.98 -14.79 -15.20
CA ILE A 513 9.23 -15.52 -16.44
C ILE A 513 9.04 -17.02 -16.23
N HIS A 514 9.53 -17.54 -15.11
CA HIS A 514 9.39 -18.96 -14.78
C HIS A 514 7.95 -19.34 -14.45
N ALA A 515 7.33 -18.62 -13.51
CA ALA A 515 6.02 -18.91 -12.95
C ALA A 515 4.91 -18.83 -14.01
N GLU A 516 4.94 -17.79 -14.84
CA GLU A 516 3.90 -17.52 -15.84
C GLU A 516 4.25 -18.07 -17.22
N HIS A 517 5.38 -18.76 -17.35
CA HIS A 517 5.91 -19.25 -18.62
C HIS A 517 5.98 -18.15 -19.67
N ALA A 518 6.54 -16.99 -19.28
CA ALA A 518 6.66 -15.86 -20.19
C ALA A 518 7.51 -16.22 -21.40
N THR A 519 7.05 -15.78 -22.57
CA THR A 519 7.68 -16.06 -23.87
C THR A 519 8.29 -14.81 -24.48
N HIS A 520 7.76 -13.63 -24.14
CA HIS A 520 8.19 -12.35 -24.68
C HIS A 520 8.52 -11.38 -23.55
N LEU A 521 9.60 -10.63 -23.71
CA LEU A 521 10.00 -9.56 -22.80
C LEU A 521 10.47 -8.36 -23.61
N GLN A 522 9.95 -7.19 -23.28
CA GLN A 522 10.53 -5.93 -23.70
C GLN A 522 11.17 -5.23 -22.50
N CYS A 523 12.40 -4.76 -22.63
CA CYS A 523 13.10 -4.06 -21.55
C CYS A 523 14.19 -3.12 -22.05
N THR A 524 14.76 -2.31 -21.16
CA THR A 524 15.91 -1.47 -21.49
C THR A 524 17.23 -2.24 -21.37
N PRO A 525 18.31 -1.82 -22.06
CA PRO A 525 19.65 -2.37 -21.87
C PRO A 525 20.08 -2.43 -20.39
N SER A 526 19.78 -1.40 -19.59
CA SER A 526 20.11 -1.40 -18.16
C SER A 526 19.40 -2.51 -17.39
N MET A 527 18.13 -2.78 -17.68
CA MET A 527 17.38 -3.86 -17.05
C MET A 527 17.88 -5.24 -17.50
N LEU A 528 18.19 -5.39 -18.79
CA LEU A 528 18.78 -6.62 -19.32
C LEU A 528 20.13 -6.91 -18.66
N ALA A 529 20.99 -5.90 -18.52
CA ALA A 529 22.28 -6.05 -17.83
C ALA A 529 22.11 -6.54 -16.39
N MET A 530 21.08 -6.07 -15.67
CA MET A 530 20.76 -6.56 -14.34
C MET A 530 20.36 -8.04 -14.33
N LEU A 531 19.52 -8.48 -15.27
CA LEU A 531 19.09 -9.88 -15.39
C LEU A 531 20.25 -10.81 -15.77
N VAL A 532 21.16 -10.33 -16.62
CA VAL A 532 22.31 -11.10 -17.08
C VAL A 532 23.39 -11.21 -15.99
N ALA A 533 23.51 -10.21 -15.11
CA ALA A 533 24.52 -10.18 -14.05
C ALA A 533 24.33 -11.24 -12.96
N ASP A 534 23.11 -11.70 -12.71
CA ASP A 534 22.82 -12.81 -11.78
C ASP A 534 22.67 -14.13 -12.56
N PRO A 535 23.51 -15.15 -12.31
CA PRO A 535 23.43 -16.43 -13.02
C PRO A 535 22.08 -17.15 -12.89
N THR A 536 21.33 -16.91 -11.81
CA THR A 536 20.02 -17.49 -11.56
C THR A 536 18.97 -16.85 -12.47
N ASP A 537 19.00 -15.52 -12.57
CA ASP A 537 18.08 -14.74 -13.41
C ASP A 537 18.40 -14.92 -14.91
N ALA A 538 19.69 -14.98 -15.25
CA ALA A 538 20.18 -15.21 -16.60
C ALA A 538 19.63 -16.50 -17.22
N ALA A 539 19.43 -17.55 -16.40
CA ALA A 539 18.86 -18.81 -16.86
C ALA A 539 17.38 -18.68 -17.30
N ALA A 540 16.64 -17.71 -16.76
CA ALA A 540 15.26 -17.46 -17.14
C ALA A 540 15.15 -16.89 -18.56
N LEU A 541 16.15 -16.11 -19.02
CA LEU A 541 16.19 -15.57 -20.38
C LEU A 541 16.13 -16.67 -21.44
N GLY A 542 16.75 -17.83 -21.18
CA GLY A 542 16.74 -18.97 -22.10
C GLY A 542 15.34 -19.55 -22.39
N LYS A 543 14.31 -19.15 -21.64
CA LYS A 543 12.91 -19.53 -21.86
C LYS A 543 12.16 -18.58 -22.81
N LEU A 544 12.71 -17.41 -23.08
CA LEU A 544 12.07 -16.40 -23.92
C LEU A 544 12.25 -16.72 -25.40
N GLU A 545 11.16 -16.63 -26.15
CA GLU A 545 11.12 -16.78 -27.60
C GLU A 545 11.53 -15.48 -28.31
N HIS A 546 11.28 -14.33 -27.70
CA HIS A 546 11.62 -13.03 -28.27
C HIS A 546 11.88 -11.98 -27.18
N VAL A 547 13.08 -11.40 -27.20
CA VAL A 547 13.47 -10.27 -26.35
C VAL A 547 13.62 -9.01 -27.20
N LEU A 548 12.91 -7.95 -26.83
CA LEU A 548 12.97 -6.65 -27.48
C LEU A 548 13.66 -5.64 -26.58
N ILE A 549 14.70 -5.00 -27.08
CA ILE A 549 15.55 -4.09 -26.31
C ILE A 549 15.47 -2.69 -26.90
N GLY A 550 15.28 -1.67 -26.07
CA GLY A 550 15.27 -0.29 -26.56
C GLY A 550 15.24 0.75 -25.46
N GLY A 551 15.19 2.03 -25.86
CA GLY A 551 15.11 3.19 -24.95
C GLY A 551 16.47 3.70 -24.43
N GLU A 552 17.54 2.93 -24.55
CA GLU A 552 18.91 3.33 -24.20
C GLU A 552 19.91 2.80 -25.24
N ALA A 553 21.18 3.21 -25.13
CA ALA A 553 22.23 2.68 -25.99
C ALA A 553 22.50 1.21 -25.66
N PHE A 554 22.43 0.34 -26.67
CA PHE A 554 22.68 -1.09 -26.50
C PHE A 554 24.10 -1.45 -26.94
N THR A 555 24.88 -2.09 -26.05
CA THR A 555 26.31 -2.33 -26.27
C THR A 555 26.58 -3.69 -26.92
N PRO A 556 27.62 -3.81 -27.77
CA PRO A 556 28.06 -5.10 -28.31
C PRO A 556 28.30 -6.18 -27.25
N ALA A 557 28.94 -5.81 -26.15
CA ALA A 557 29.26 -6.75 -25.07
C ALA A 557 28.00 -7.37 -24.44
N LEU A 558 26.98 -6.53 -24.13
CA LEU A 558 25.73 -7.03 -23.56
C LEU A 558 24.93 -7.83 -24.60
N ALA A 559 24.98 -7.44 -25.87
CA ALA A 559 24.36 -8.19 -26.96
C ALA A 559 24.96 -9.60 -27.09
N ASP A 560 26.29 -9.71 -27.13
CA ASP A 560 26.99 -11.00 -27.22
C ASP A 560 26.68 -11.93 -26.05
N GLU A 561 26.66 -11.38 -24.83
CA GLU A 561 26.34 -12.13 -23.61
C GLU A 561 24.89 -12.63 -23.65
N THR A 562 23.95 -11.77 -24.02
CA THR A 562 22.52 -12.10 -24.12
C THR A 562 22.26 -13.15 -25.19
N LEU A 563 22.89 -13.03 -26.37
CA LEU A 563 22.81 -14.03 -27.44
C LEU A 563 23.38 -15.39 -27.02
N GLY A 564 24.30 -15.42 -26.03
CA GLY A 564 24.79 -16.67 -25.44
C GLY A 564 23.78 -17.38 -24.54
N LEU A 565 22.78 -16.66 -24.03
CA LEU A 565 21.79 -17.16 -23.07
C LEU A 565 20.43 -17.46 -23.72
N LEU A 566 20.05 -16.68 -24.74
CA LEU A 566 18.76 -16.82 -25.41
C LEU A 566 18.71 -18.03 -26.34
N THR A 567 17.55 -18.68 -26.37
CA THR A 567 17.19 -19.66 -27.40
C THR A 567 16.35 -19.02 -28.51
N GLY A 568 15.68 -17.92 -28.21
CA GLY A 568 14.85 -17.16 -29.11
C GLY A 568 15.56 -16.00 -29.81
N ARG A 569 14.75 -15.04 -30.29
CA ARG A 569 15.18 -13.85 -31.03
C ARG A 569 15.54 -12.70 -30.10
N LEU A 570 16.50 -11.89 -30.52
CA LEU A 570 16.86 -10.63 -29.86
C LEU A 570 16.74 -9.49 -30.87
N THR A 571 15.92 -8.49 -30.57
CA THR A 571 15.70 -7.36 -31.47
C THR A 571 15.99 -6.04 -30.76
N ASN A 572 16.87 -5.23 -31.33
CA ASN A 572 17.12 -3.86 -30.90
C ASN A 572 16.14 -2.91 -31.58
N MET A 573 15.52 -2.04 -30.79
CA MET A 573 14.44 -1.16 -31.19
C MET A 573 14.84 0.30 -30.92
N TYR A 574 14.55 1.18 -31.86
CA TYR A 574 14.78 2.61 -31.71
C TYR A 574 13.56 3.41 -32.17
N GLY A 575 13.16 4.37 -31.36
CA GLY A 575 12.12 5.33 -31.73
C GLY A 575 11.87 6.34 -30.61
N PRO A 576 11.68 7.62 -30.93
CA PRO A 576 11.14 8.60 -30.01
C PRO A 576 9.61 8.55 -29.96
N THR A 577 9.02 9.00 -28.84
CA THR A 577 7.57 9.13 -28.64
C THR A 577 6.89 9.95 -29.74
N GLU A 578 7.58 10.97 -30.26
CA GLU A 578 7.15 11.84 -31.36
C GLU A 578 6.95 11.12 -32.70
N THR A 579 7.37 9.85 -32.77
CA THR A 579 7.21 8.97 -33.94
C THR A 579 6.48 7.67 -33.61
N THR A 580 5.81 7.61 -32.45
CA THR A 580 4.99 6.49 -31.98
C THR A 580 5.81 5.26 -31.58
N VAL A 581 6.40 5.32 -30.39
CA VAL A 581 7.12 4.21 -29.71
C VAL A 581 8.39 3.76 -30.44
N TRP A 582 8.28 2.96 -31.51
CA TRP A 582 9.42 2.46 -32.29
C TRP A 582 9.32 2.87 -33.75
N SER A 583 10.47 3.19 -34.35
CA SER A 583 10.60 3.62 -35.76
C SER A 583 11.56 2.74 -36.55
N LEU A 584 12.60 2.21 -35.90
CA LEU A 584 13.57 1.31 -36.50
C LEU A 584 13.75 0.05 -35.65
N VAL A 585 14.03 -1.07 -36.33
CA VAL A 585 14.26 -2.38 -35.71
C VAL A 585 15.47 -3.06 -36.32
N HIS A 586 16.21 -3.79 -35.49
CA HIS A 586 17.36 -4.58 -35.89
C HIS A 586 17.32 -5.94 -35.21
N GLU A 587 17.27 -7.03 -35.98
CA GLU A 587 17.56 -8.37 -35.47
C GLU A 587 19.03 -8.42 -35.08
N VAL A 588 19.32 -8.69 -33.80
CA VAL A 588 20.66 -8.56 -33.24
C VAL A 588 21.49 -9.79 -33.57
N GLU A 589 22.64 -9.55 -34.17
CA GLU A 589 23.67 -10.55 -34.42
C GLU A 589 24.99 -10.10 -33.77
N ARG A 590 25.92 -11.04 -33.56
CA ARG A 590 27.23 -10.73 -32.97
C ARG A 590 28.02 -9.80 -33.88
N SER A 591 28.33 -8.59 -33.39
CA SER A 591 28.95 -7.52 -34.16
C SER A 591 29.63 -6.51 -33.23
N ASP A 592 30.72 -5.89 -33.68
CA ASP A 592 31.44 -4.83 -32.95
C ASP A 592 30.62 -3.53 -32.81
N VAL A 593 29.56 -3.39 -33.61
CA VAL A 593 28.62 -2.26 -33.58
C VAL A 593 27.21 -2.83 -33.63
N ILE A 594 26.32 -2.33 -32.75
CA ILE A 594 24.90 -2.67 -32.75
C ILE A 594 24.10 -1.53 -33.43
N PRO A 595 23.62 -1.72 -34.67
CA PRO A 595 22.79 -0.75 -35.36
C PRO A 595 21.44 -0.53 -34.68
N ILE A 596 20.82 0.63 -34.95
CA ILE A 596 19.41 0.88 -34.63
C ILE A 596 18.47 0.33 -35.71
N GLY A 597 19.02 -0.08 -36.85
CA GLY A 597 18.35 -0.99 -37.77
C GLY A 597 17.70 -0.34 -38.98
N ARG A 598 16.57 -0.90 -39.41
CA ARG A 598 15.81 -0.47 -40.59
C ARG A 598 14.46 0.10 -40.19
N PRO A 599 13.89 1.03 -40.98
CA PRO A 599 12.55 1.56 -40.72
C PRO A 599 11.51 0.44 -40.70
N ILE A 600 10.57 0.54 -39.77
CA ILE A 600 9.37 -0.30 -39.75
C ILE A 600 8.40 0.12 -40.87
N ALA A 601 7.31 -0.65 -41.06
CA ALA A 601 6.32 -0.37 -42.09
C ALA A 601 5.80 1.08 -42.01
N ASN A 602 5.70 1.72 -43.18
CA ASN A 602 5.24 3.12 -43.36
C ASN A 602 6.07 4.18 -42.63
N THR A 603 7.34 3.88 -42.28
CA THR A 603 8.30 4.82 -41.71
C THR A 603 9.43 5.10 -42.71
N THR A 604 9.87 6.35 -42.80
CA THR A 604 11.05 6.75 -43.59
C THR A 604 12.10 7.38 -42.70
N VAL A 605 13.37 7.21 -43.07
CA VAL A 605 14.49 7.78 -42.32
C VAL A 605 15.44 8.49 -43.28
N HIS A 606 15.92 9.66 -42.87
CA HIS A 606 16.76 10.51 -43.69
C HIS A 606 17.89 11.10 -42.84
N ILE A 607 19.13 11.00 -43.32
CA ILE A 607 20.31 11.57 -42.66
C ILE A 607 20.69 12.86 -43.35
N VAL A 608 20.61 13.99 -42.63
CA VAL A 608 20.85 15.33 -43.19
C VAL A 608 22.05 16.05 -42.60
N ASP A 609 22.64 16.95 -43.38
CA ASP A 609 23.69 17.84 -42.92
C ASP A 609 23.15 19.05 -42.15
N ALA A 610 24.03 19.98 -41.75
CA ALA A 610 23.65 21.19 -41.01
C ALA A 610 22.73 22.16 -41.78
N THR A 611 22.65 22.02 -43.11
CA THR A 611 21.78 22.82 -43.99
C THR A 611 20.41 22.19 -44.21
N GLY A 612 20.26 20.91 -43.83
CA GLY A 612 19.07 20.09 -44.09
C GLY A 612 19.16 19.28 -45.39
N ALA A 613 20.31 19.27 -46.07
CA ALA A 613 20.48 18.48 -47.30
C ALA A 613 20.80 17.01 -46.98
N PRO A 614 20.35 16.04 -47.80
CA PRO A 614 20.68 14.63 -47.61
C PRO A 614 22.20 14.39 -47.65
N THR A 615 22.70 13.58 -46.74
CA THR A 615 24.11 13.16 -46.71
C THR A 615 24.35 11.93 -47.60
N PRO A 616 25.57 11.73 -48.13
CA PRO A 616 25.94 10.48 -48.79
C PRO A 616 25.92 9.29 -47.82
N VAL A 617 25.76 8.08 -48.36
CA VAL A 617 25.88 6.82 -47.62
C VAL A 617 27.19 6.77 -46.82
N GLY A 618 27.11 6.34 -45.55
CA GLY A 618 28.23 6.25 -44.62
C GLY A 618 28.65 7.57 -43.97
N VAL A 619 28.06 8.71 -44.36
CA VAL A 619 28.37 10.01 -43.76
C VAL A 619 27.40 10.32 -42.62
N ALA A 620 27.94 10.71 -41.47
CA ALA A 620 27.14 10.96 -40.28
C ALA A 620 26.48 12.34 -40.31
N GLY A 621 25.16 12.37 -40.09
CA GLY A 621 24.34 13.58 -40.05
C GLY A 621 23.22 13.47 -39.01
N GLU A 622 22.32 14.45 -39.00
CA GLU A 622 21.12 14.44 -38.14
C GLU A 622 20.06 13.49 -38.71
N LEU A 623 19.47 12.67 -37.84
CA LEU A 623 18.41 11.73 -38.19
C LEU A 623 17.05 12.43 -38.20
N LEU A 624 16.40 12.43 -39.36
CA LEU A 624 15.00 12.82 -39.53
C LEU A 624 14.14 11.58 -39.77
N ILE A 625 12.97 11.53 -39.14
CA ILE A 625 12.01 10.42 -39.28
C ILE A 625 10.72 10.95 -39.90
N GLY A 626 10.28 10.32 -41.00
CA GLY A 626 9.04 10.63 -41.70
C GLY A 626 8.08 9.44 -41.71
N GLY A 627 6.91 9.64 -42.32
CA GLY A 627 5.90 8.60 -42.51
C GLY A 627 4.77 8.63 -41.49
N ALA A 628 4.00 7.54 -41.44
CA ALA A 628 2.74 7.48 -40.70
C ALA A 628 2.89 7.42 -39.17
N GLY A 629 4.10 7.12 -38.67
CA GLY A 629 4.42 7.16 -37.25
C GLY A 629 4.58 8.58 -36.67
N VAL A 630 4.83 9.59 -37.52
CA VAL A 630 5.02 10.98 -37.05
C VAL A 630 3.73 11.51 -36.42
N THR A 631 3.81 11.90 -35.15
CA THR A 631 2.65 12.29 -34.35
C THR A 631 2.15 13.69 -34.66
N ARG A 632 1.03 14.10 -34.05
CA ARG A 632 0.45 15.44 -34.28
C ARG A 632 1.39 16.55 -33.80
N GLY A 633 2.18 16.33 -32.76
CA GLY A 633 3.05 17.32 -32.17
C GLY A 633 2.91 17.37 -30.66
N TYR A 634 3.32 18.49 -30.06
CA TYR A 634 3.24 18.70 -28.62
C TYR A 634 1.95 19.44 -28.24
N HIS A 635 1.23 18.91 -27.25
CA HIS A 635 0.05 19.52 -26.66
C HIS A 635 0.39 20.93 -26.14
N ASN A 636 -0.43 21.92 -26.48
CA ASN A 636 -0.27 23.31 -26.06
C ASN A 636 1.12 23.95 -26.33
N ARG A 637 1.91 23.43 -27.28
CA ARG A 637 3.25 23.96 -27.62
C ARG A 637 3.46 24.08 -29.14
N PRO A 638 2.77 25.03 -29.83
CA PRO A 638 2.87 25.18 -31.29
C PRO A 638 4.28 25.57 -31.77
N GLU A 639 5.00 26.42 -31.03
CA GLU A 639 6.35 26.85 -31.42
C GLU A 639 7.36 25.70 -31.36
N LEU A 640 7.33 24.92 -30.27
CA LEU A 640 8.19 23.73 -30.14
C LEU A 640 7.81 22.65 -31.16
N THR A 641 6.52 22.54 -31.48
CA THR A 641 6.04 21.65 -32.53
C THR A 641 6.62 22.07 -33.89
N ALA A 642 6.55 23.34 -34.25
CA ALA A 642 7.11 23.83 -35.51
C ALA A 642 8.65 23.71 -35.60
N ASP A 643 9.36 23.78 -34.46
CA ASP A 643 10.82 23.59 -34.41
C ASP A 643 11.23 22.14 -34.69
N ARG A 644 10.44 21.16 -34.23
CA ARG A 644 10.79 19.73 -34.29
C ARG A 644 10.05 18.92 -35.33
N PHE A 645 8.82 19.28 -35.66
CA PHE A 645 7.99 18.66 -36.68
C PHE A 645 7.98 19.56 -37.90
N ILE A 646 8.97 19.36 -38.78
CA ILE A 646 9.25 20.25 -39.90
C ILE A 646 8.62 19.72 -41.19
N ASP A 647 8.14 20.62 -42.04
CA ASP A 647 7.76 20.30 -43.41
C ASP A 647 9.00 20.38 -44.31
N HIS A 648 9.63 19.23 -44.53
CA HIS A 648 10.81 19.12 -45.37
C HIS A 648 10.44 19.16 -46.86
N PRO A 649 11.15 19.95 -47.71
CA PRO A 649 10.78 20.12 -49.12
C PRO A 649 10.72 18.82 -49.95
N LEU A 650 11.50 17.80 -49.57
CA LEU A 650 11.59 16.53 -50.31
C LEU A 650 10.72 15.41 -49.74
N TRP A 651 10.42 15.45 -48.44
CA TRP A 651 9.85 14.29 -47.72
C TRP A 651 8.54 14.63 -47.01
N GLY A 652 8.08 15.88 -47.13
CA GLY A 652 6.94 16.37 -46.38
C GLY A 652 7.26 16.42 -44.89
N ARG A 653 6.27 16.08 -44.07
CA ARG A 653 6.35 16.21 -42.63
C ARG A 653 7.30 15.17 -42.02
N VAL A 654 8.31 15.64 -41.30
CA VAL A 654 9.31 14.81 -40.61
C VAL A 654 9.57 15.33 -39.20
N TYR A 655 9.95 14.43 -38.29
CA TYR A 655 10.43 14.75 -36.96
C TYR A 655 11.97 14.83 -36.94
N ALA A 656 12.49 15.96 -36.48
CA ALA A 656 13.91 16.19 -36.25
C ALA A 656 14.33 15.68 -34.86
N THR A 657 14.91 14.48 -34.83
CA THR A 657 15.25 13.76 -33.59
C THR A 657 16.33 14.46 -32.76
N GLY A 658 17.23 15.21 -33.40
CA GLY A 658 18.45 15.71 -32.79
C GLY A 658 19.53 14.64 -32.56
N ASP A 659 19.26 13.39 -32.94
CA ASP A 659 20.21 12.28 -32.92
C ASP A 659 21.09 12.31 -34.16
N ARG A 660 22.35 11.91 -33.98
CA ARG A 660 23.31 11.75 -35.07
C ARG A 660 23.32 10.28 -35.49
N ALA A 661 23.28 10.01 -36.78
CA ALA A 661 23.31 8.65 -37.31
C ALA A 661 24.00 8.59 -38.68
N THR A 662 24.36 7.38 -39.11
CA THR A 662 24.80 7.08 -40.48
C THR A 662 23.85 6.08 -41.11
N VAL A 663 23.68 6.14 -42.43
CA VAL A 663 22.99 5.09 -43.19
C VAL A 663 24.00 4.35 -44.03
N GLN A 664 24.02 3.03 -43.90
CA GLN A 664 24.91 2.14 -44.65
C GLN A 664 24.35 1.85 -46.05
N SER A 665 25.19 1.31 -46.95
CA SER A 665 24.80 1.04 -48.35
C SER A 665 23.68 0.01 -48.48
N ASN A 666 23.56 -0.87 -47.49
CA ASN A 666 22.47 -1.82 -47.39
C ASN A 666 21.18 -1.20 -46.83
N GLY A 667 21.18 0.06 -46.37
CA GLY A 667 20.03 0.76 -45.78
C GLY A 667 19.86 0.56 -44.27
N VAL A 668 20.82 -0.08 -43.59
CA VAL A 668 20.86 -0.17 -42.11
C VAL A 668 21.34 1.16 -41.54
N VAL A 669 20.74 1.60 -40.43
CA VAL A 669 21.08 2.84 -39.75
C VAL A 669 21.85 2.54 -38.46
N GLU A 670 22.98 3.22 -38.28
CA GLU A 670 23.81 3.16 -37.07
C GLU A 670 23.72 4.46 -36.28
N PHE A 671 23.56 4.32 -34.97
CA PHE A 671 23.47 5.46 -34.06
C PHE A 671 24.86 6.03 -33.74
N GLY A 672 24.98 7.35 -33.81
CA GLY A 672 26.23 8.10 -33.63
C GLY A 672 26.22 9.08 -32.45
N GLY A 673 25.22 9.01 -31.56
CA GLY A 673 25.11 9.83 -30.35
C GLY A 673 24.11 10.99 -30.45
N ARG A 674 23.77 11.58 -29.30
CA ARG A 674 22.94 12.79 -29.19
C ARG A 674 23.77 14.05 -29.37
N ARG A 675 23.27 15.02 -30.14
CA ARG A 675 23.90 16.33 -30.22
C ARG A 675 23.73 17.05 -28.88
N ALA A 676 24.83 17.50 -28.26
CA ALA A 676 24.75 18.38 -27.09
C ALA A 676 23.93 19.62 -27.48
N THR A 677 22.91 19.96 -26.69
CA THR A 677 22.12 21.17 -26.89
C THR A 677 23.05 22.37 -26.75
N ALA A 678 23.46 22.95 -27.88
CA ALA A 678 24.10 24.24 -27.88
C ALA A 678 23.11 25.25 -27.30
N SER A 679 23.53 25.96 -26.25
CA SER A 679 22.83 27.13 -25.74
C SER A 679 22.45 28.03 -26.91
N ASN A 680 21.19 28.46 -26.93
CA ASN A 680 20.56 29.25 -27.97
C ASN A 680 21.39 30.50 -28.34
N SER A 681 22.31 30.37 -29.29
CA SER A 681 22.92 31.47 -30.01
C SER A 681 23.41 30.93 -31.36
N ALA A 682 23.01 31.59 -32.44
CA ALA A 682 23.39 31.30 -33.83
C ALA A 682 22.57 30.23 -34.60
N ARG A 683 21.27 30.48 -34.78
CA ARG A 683 20.60 30.22 -36.07
C ARG A 683 19.89 31.49 -36.56
N SER A 684 20.67 32.48 -37.01
CA SER A 684 20.15 33.55 -37.84
C SER A 684 20.10 33.07 -39.31
N ARG A 685 18.93 32.65 -39.78
CA ARG A 685 18.67 32.57 -41.23
C ARG A 685 18.35 33.98 -41.76
N PRO A 686 18.90 34.39 -42.91
CA PRO A 686 18.71 35.73 -43.43
C PRO A 686 17.29 35.87 -44.01
N ARG A 687 16.50 36.81 -43.49
CA ARG A 687 15.25 37.24 -44.13
C ARG A 687 15.57 37.92 -45.46
N SER A 688 15.13 37.30 -46.56
CA SER A 688 15.07 37.97 -47.87
C SER A 688 14.12 39.15 -47.78
N LYS A 689 14.66 40.37 -47.92
CA LYS A 689 13.85 41.56 -48.20
C LYS A 689 13.34 41.47 -49.63
N THR A 690 12.05 41.26 -49.80
CA THR A 690 11.36 41.53 -51.07
C THR A 690 10.94 42.99 -51.05
N THR A 691 11.71 43.83 -51.73
CA THR A 691 11.29 45.14 -52.22
C THR A 691 10.48 44.95 -53.50
N SER A 692 9.26 45.49 -53.56
CA SER A 692 8.87 46.44 -54.62
C SER A 692 7.41 46.90 -54.45
N ARG A 693 7.29 48.23 -54.35
CA ARG A 693 6.27 49.14 -54.90
C ARG A 693 4.79 48.83 -54.75
#